data_AF-A0A9P8E7F2-F1
#
_entry.id   AF-A0A9P8E7F2-F1
#
_cell.length_a   1.000
_cell.length_b   1.000
_cell.length_c   1.000
_cell.angle_alpha   90.00
_cell.angle_beta   90.00
_cell.angle_gamma   90.00
#
_symmetry.space_group_name_H-M   'P 1'
#
loop_
_entity.id
_entity.type
_entity.pdbx_description
1 polymer ?
#
loop_
_entity_poly.entity_id
_entity_poly.type
_entity_poly.pdbx_seq_one_letter_code
_entity_poly.pdbx_strand_id
1 'polypeptide(L)'
;MPFYAPDWVPKLPLDDIPDSIPINKFMLDENYGRHPLGYSRPPFACGLTGKQYSALEVKERVEFLARGLSKELGFLPNQGSEWDKVIGLFCVNTIDTLTLAWATHRLGGIQSPANAAYTVQELEHQLRDSGAKCLFTCLPLLDLALQASKTVGIPESRIYLLDVPDAVVDKQRDGYKTLNQLIDEGKKLAKLEELNWSKGEGASRTAFLCYSSGTSGLPKGVMISHKNVIANVLQMATFEGPWRKSLIEPGNQSDYTENVLGLLPLNHIYALVVIAHLGVYRGDGVIVLPKFEFKSFLEAIQKYKIACLYLVPPIIITMTKSRDVVKQYDLSSVKSIFTGAAPLGEETAEDLQSMFPSWAIRQGYGLTESSTVICSTIPNDVYFGSSGSLMPGIEARIVTPEGEEVTKYDTPGELWVKGPAIVLGYLNNPKATEETFVDGYLKTGDEAVVRKHPKSGHEHIFIVDRLKELIKVKGLQVAPAELEAHLLTHPSVNDCVVIGVPSDREGEVPKAFVVKSPSVGLEDSDRMVARDIARHVEQHKAKHKWLKGGVEFIDVVPKSPSGKILRRLLRDQEKEKRRKQGSKLPRPRRARASLSLEMKPRHSQTNKAAIQVICLGSGGGPSEDNVTGLLVRSTATEWARGSLLAVDAGSHLAAITRIFEKNLPNEAPAPELPPQEMETDGISSPTSSPPTRNPIQPKTLPEPIVLDNGPFAGLSLPHASARANAAHVVRAHVSTYLITHPHLDHLSGFAINTAAFHATSRPKRLAALPFTVEAIKRHIFNDVIWPNLTDEDGGVGFVSFQRLREGGDIMVGTGEGRGYIEVCEGLGVKGFKVSHGNCMKEPLPSRSQRGSLGSISEPDYSALKGSDYRNLSIPHVFGTPGEQTPGHNYYSPGPQARNYTSDPTPQHSVVDSTAFFIRDYDTSKEVLIFGDVEPDSISRVPRLANIWAEAAPKIAEGLLGGIFIECSYDDSQPDAVLFGHLAPRHVVAELKTLAQLVKDEKTTRALDRAQRKRKRSSNGLNITMDDITDYKKRSKSVITRSSSMQPRRGSLPLMVPEEGSQANTPDHTGTERSTPVPADAPLQGVKVVIIHIKDTMEDGPHVGERILTQLNEHADALDVEGFGKLGCEFVISKSGEDYHF
;
A
#
# COMPACT_ATOMS: atom_id res chain seq x y z
N MET A 1 30.66 36.46 3.38
CA MET A 1 31.47 36.43 2.15
C MET A 1 30.98 35.26 1.33
N PRO A 2 30.40 35.50 0.15
CA PRO A 2 29.85 34.46 -0.70
C PRO A 2 30.94 33.51 -1.21
N PHE A 3 30.57 32.26 -1.38
CA PHE A 3 31.36 31.22 -2.04
C PHE A 3 31.09 31.23 -3.54
N TYR A 4 32.13 30.96 -4.33
CA TYR A 4 32.07 30.93 -5.78
C TYR A 4 32.67 29.63 -6.32
N ALA A 5 32.51 29.39 -7.62
CA ALA A 5 33.23 28.30 -8.29
C ALA A 5 34.75 28.46 -8.07
N PRO A 6 35.48 27.37 -7.71
CA PRO A 6 36.93 27.42 -7.54
C PRO A 6 37.66 27.86 -8.81
N ASP A 7 38.89 28.37 -8.66
CA ASP A 7 39.68 28.91 -9.78
C ASP A 7 39.99 27.91 -10.91
N TRP A 8 39.95 26.60 -10.62
CA TRP A 8 40.13 25.55 -11.63
C TRP A 8 38.91 25.41 -12.55
N VAL A 9 37.73 25.84 -12.11
CA VAL A 9 36.49 25.78 -12.89
C VAL A 9 36.58 26.80 -14.03
N PRO A 10 36.44 26.38 -15.30
CA PRO A 10 36.49 27.33 -16.41
C PRO A 10 35.39 28.38 -16.29
N LYS A 11 35.73 29.63 -16.60
CA LYS A 11 34.76 30.73 -16.57
C LYS A 11 33.74 30.57 -17.70
N LEU A 12 32.46 30.79 -17.38
CA LEU A 12 31.39 30.92 -18.35
C LEU A 12 31.08 32.42 -18.52
N PRO A 13 31.21 33.01 -19.72
CA PRO A 13 30.80 34.38 -19.98
C PRO A 13 29.28 34.51 -19.84
N LEU A 14 28.83 35.09 -18.73
CA LEU A 14 27.39 35.11 -18.39
C LEU A 14 26.57 35.99 -19.33
N ASP A 15 27.18 37.02 -19.91
CA ASP A 15 26.55 37.92 -20.88
C ASP A 15 26.33 37.26 -22.25
N ASP A 16 27.04 36.16 -22.54
CA ASP A 16 26.96 35.43 -23.80
C ASP A 16 25.89 34.33 -23.78
N ILE A 17 25.26 34.07 -22.63
CA ILE A 17 24.18 33.07 -22.53
C ILE A 17 22.97 33.55 -23.35
N PRO A 18 22.59 32.84 -24.43
CA PRO A 18 21.50 33.27 -25.29
C PRO A 18 20.18 33.39 -24.54
N ASP A 19 19.52 34.54 -24.69
CA ASP A 19 18.20 34.80 -24.12
C ASP A 19 17.22 35.44 -25.12
N SER A 20 17.55 35.39 -26.41
CA SER A 20 16.70 35.81 -27.53
C SER A 20 16.28 34.63 -28.40
N ILE A 21 16.46 33.39 -27.93
CA ILE A 21 16.13 32.19 -28.70
C ILE A 21 15.45 31.13 -27.82
N PRO A 22 14.61 30.26 -28.41
CA PRO A 22 14.07 29.10 -27.72
C PRO A 22 15.10 27.98 -27.63
N ILE A 23 14.86 27.06 -26.69
CA ILE A 23 15.72 25.90 -26.42
C ILE A 23 15.90 25.02 -27.67
N ASN A 24 14.85 24.79 -28.47
CA ASN A 24 14.96 23.94 -29.65
C ASN A 24 15.99 24.49 -30.66
N LYS A 25 16.07 25.82 -30.81
CA LYS A 25 17.05 26.47 -31.68
C LYS A 25 18.45 26.32 -31.10
N PHE A 26 18.63 26.61 -29.81
CA PHE A 26 19.89 26.38 -29.10
C PHE A 26 20.39 24.94 -29.23
N MET A 27 19.49 23.96 -29.14
CA MET A 27 19.83 22.53 -29.18
C MET A 27 20.09 21.98 -30.59
N LEU A 28 19.55 22.59 -31.64
CA LEU A 28 19.54 22.04 -33.01
C LEU A 28 20.26 22.94 -34.04
N ASP A 29 20.83 24.05 -33.61
CA ASP A 29 21.64 24.95 -34.42
C ASP A 29 23.09 24.97 -33.90
N GLU A 30 24.03 24.67 -34.79
CA GLU A 30 25.46 24.53 -34.47
C GLU A 30 26.12 25.88 -34.13
N ASN A 31 25.47 27.00 -34.50
CA ASN A 31 25.96 28.35 -34.19
C ASN A 31 26.02 28.66 -32.68
N TYR A 32 25.38 27.83 -31.84
CA TYR A 32 25.35 28.03 -30.38
C TYR A 32 26.30 27.09 -29.61
N GLY A 33 27.36 26.60 -30.27
CA GLY A 33 28.48 25.93 -29.59
C GLY A 33 28.23 24.46 -29.21
N ARG A 34 27.11 23.87 -29.66
CA ARG A 34 26.87 22.42 -29.53
C ARG A 34 27.83 21.62 -30.41
N HIS A 35 28.01 20.34 -30.10
CA HIS A 35 28.76 19.42 -30.96
C HIS A 35 28.06 19.25 -32.32
N PRO A 36 28.76 19.25 -33.47
CA PRO A 36 28.13 19.18 -34.79
C PRO A 36 27.17 17.99 -34.95
N LEU A 37 26.01 18.24 -35.58
CA LEU A 37 24.92 17.26 -35.73
C LEU A 37 25.36 16.04 -36.55
N GLY A 38 26.12 16.25 -37.63
CA GLY A 38 26.60 15.18 -38.51
C GLY A 38 27.62 14.24 -37.86
N TYR A 39 28.27 14.67 -36.78
CA TYR A 39 29.25 13.89 -36.02
C TYR A 39 28.73 13.41 -34.66
N SER A 40 27.52 13.86 -34.29
CA SER A 40 26.87 13.43 -33.05
C SER A 40 26.36 12.00 -33.17
N ARG A 41 26.36 11.30 -32.03
CA ARG A 41 25.63 10.04 -31.90
C ARG A 41 24.12 10.28 -32.07
N PRO A 42 23.32 9.26 -32.42
CA PRO A 42 21.87 9.34 -32.35
C PRO A 42 21.43 9.89 -30.99
N PRO A 43 20.75 11.06 -30.93
CA PRO A 43 20.44 11.73 -29.67
C PRO A 43 19.72 10.84 -28.66
N PHE A 44 18.78 10.03 -29.14
CA PHE A 44 18.00 9.09 -28.36
C PHE A 44 17.90 7.75 -29.08
N ALA A 45 18.22 6.68 -28.37
CA ALA A 45 18.06 5.30 -28.85
C ALA A 45 17.29 4.48 -27.82
N CYS A 46 16.29 3.72 -28.26
CA CYS A 46 15.55 2.84 -27.35
C CYS A 46 16.44 1.67 -26.92
N GLY A 47 16.67 1.52 -25.61
CA GLY A 47 17.51 0.46 -25.06
C GLY A 47 16.92 -0.95 -25.23
N LEU A 48 15.62 -1.07 -25.48
CA LEU A 48 14.95 -2.36 -25.71
C LEU A 48 14.97 -2.75 -27.19
N THR A 49 14.52 -1.86 -28.09
CA THR A 49 14.34 -2.18 -29.51
C THR A 49 15.52 -1.77 -30.39
N GLY A 50 16.37 -0.84 -29.93
CA GLY A 50 17.41 -0.22 -30.75
C GLY A 50 16.90 0.84 -31.75
N LYS A 51 15.59 1.13 -31.77
CA LYS A 51 15.03 2.23 -32.59
C LYS A 51 15.69 3.55 -32.20
N GLN A 52 16.20 4.27 -33.20
CA GLN A 52 16.91 5.54 -33.03
C GLN A 52 16.79 6.37 -34.30
N TYR A 53 17.05 7.67 -34.17
CA TYR A 53 17.15 8.63 -35.28
C TYR A 53 18.45 9.41 -35.14
N SER A 54 19.10 9.73 -36.25
CA SER A 54 20.27 10.61 -36.27
C SER A 54 19.91 12.02 -35.79
N ALA A 55 20.91 12.80 -35.38
CA ALA A 55 20.67 14.16 -34.90
C ALA A 55 20.06 15.08 -35.99
N LEU A 56 20.40 14.84 -37.26
CA LEU A 56 19.81 15.53 -38.41
C LEU A 56 18.33 15.14 -38.59
N GLU A 57 18.01 13.84 -38.52
CA GLU A 57 16.61 13.38 -38.59
C GLU A 57 15.79 13.91 -37.42
N VAL A 58 16.33 13.97 -36.20
CA VAL A 58 15.63 14.57 -35.05
C VAL A 58 15.34 16.05 -35.30
N LYS A 59 16.28 16.82 -35.88
CA LYS A 59 16.06 18.21 -36.26
C LYS A 59 14.91 18.36 -37.26
N GLU A 60 14.87 17.52 -38.29
CA GLU A 60 13.77 17.51 -39.26
C GLU A 60 12.44 17.10 -38.63
N ARG A 61 12.45 16.06 -37.79
CA ARG A 61 11.26 15.58 -37.06
C ARG A 61 10.67 16.65 -36.16
N VAL A 62 11.49 17.45 -35.49
CA VAL A 62 11.02 18.61 -34.69
C VAL A 62 10.32 19.63 -35.58
N GLU A 63 10.89 19.98 -36.73
CA GLU A 63 10.28 20.93 -37.66
C GLU A 63 8.96 20.41 -38.25
N PHE A 64 8.91 19.12 -38.60
CA PHE A 64 7.68 18.51 -39.10
C PHE A 64 6.63 18.39 -38.00
N LEU A 65 7.00 17.97 -36.79
CA LEU A 65 6.07 17.90 -35.67
C LEU A 65 5.50 19.28 -35.33
N ALA A 66 6.33 20.33 -35.33
CA ALA A 66 5.86 21.70 -35.10
C ALA A 66 4.81 22.14 -36.14
N ARG A 67 5.00 21.81 -37.42
CA ARG A 67 4.00 22.07 -38.48
C ARG A 67 2.71 21.28 -38.25
N GLY A 68 2.82 20.00 -37.91
CA GLY A 68 1.68 19.14 -37.59
C GLY A 68 0.87 19.70 -36.42
N LEU A 69 1.53 20.01 -35.30
CA LEU A 69 0.92 20.64 -34.12
C LEU A 69 0.29 22.00 -34.45
N SER A 70 0.94 22.82 -35.28
CA SER A 70 0.42 24.12 -35.69
C SER A 70 -0.91 23.99 -36.44
N LYS A 71 -0.99 23.06 -37.40
CA LYS A 71 -2.24 22.77 -38.12
C LYS A 71 -3.31 22.17 -37.21
N GLU A 72 -2.92 21.24 -36.34
CA GLU A 72 -3.84 20.48 -35.49
C GLU A 72 -4.47 21.34 -34.37
N LEU A 73 -3.66 22.19 -33.73
CA LEU A 73 -4.04 22.95 -32.53
C LEU A 73 -4.23 24.44 -32.80
N GLY A 74 -3.87 24.93 -33.99
CA GLY A 74 -3.90 26.36 -34.32
C GLY A 74 -2.77 27.16 -33.67
N PHE A 75 -1.73 26.49 -33.16
CA PHE A 75 -0.60 27.16 -32.52
C PHE A 75 0.31 27.77 -33.58
N LEU A 76 0.35 29.10 -33.65
CA LEU A 76 1.20 29.83 -34.59
C LEU A 76 2.39 30.45 -33.87
N PRO A 77 3.61 30.45 -34.44
CA PRO A 77 4.70 31.26 -33.91
C PRO A 77 4.29 32.75 -33.84
N ASN A 78 4.92 33.51 -32.96
CA ASN A 78 4.72 34.97 -32.77
C ASN A 78 3.28 35.46 -32.49
N GLN A 79 2.29 34.57 -32.37
CA GLN A 79 0.91 34.89 -32.01
C GLN A 79 0.54 34.27 -30.65
N GLY A 80 -0.18 35.02 -29.82
CA GLY A 80 -0.55 34.60 -28.48
C GLY A 80 0.65 34.53 -27.51
N SER A 81 0.33 34.23 -26.25
CA SER A 81 1.32 33.97 -25.21
C SER A 81 1.76 32.51 -25.21
N GLU A 82 2.83 32.18 -24.49
CA GLU A 82 3.23 30.80 -24.26
C GLU A 82 2.17 29.99 -23.49
N TRP A 83 1.35 30.66 -22.68
CA TRP A 83 0.24 30.07 -21.90
C TRP A 83 -0.96 29.67 -22.75
N ASP A 84 -1.04 30.18 -23.98
CA ASP A 84 -2.04 29.74 -24.95
C ASP A 84 -1.65 28.40 -25.59
N LYS A 85 -0.40 27.96 -25.42
CA LYS A 85 0.23 26.84 -26.12
C LYS A 85 0.86 25.83 -25.16
N VAL A 86 0.13 25.48 -24.10
CA VAL A 86 0.58 24.51 -23.09
C VAL A 86 0.24 23.09 -23.53
N ILE A 87 1.26 22.24 -23.67
CA ILE A 87 1.11 20.82 -23.99
C ILE A 87 1.46 19.98 -22.76
N GLY A 88 0.50 19.20 -22.27
CA GLY A 88 0.74 18.21 -21.21
C GLY A 88 1.41 16.96 -21.77
N LEU A 89 2.37 16.40 -21.05
CA LEU A 89 2.98 15.09 -21.36
C LEU A 89 2.87 14.16 -20.16
N PHE A 90 2.04 13.12 -20.26
CA PHE A 90 1.90 12.07 -19.25
C PHE A 90 2.30 10.72 -19.85
N CYS A 91 3.59 10.42 -19.80
CA CYS A 91 4.17 9.30 -20.52
C CYS A 91 5.37 8.70 -19.74
N VAL A 92 5.61 7.41 -19.93
CA VAL A 92 6.91 6.79 -19.57
C VAL A 92 8.03 7.36 -20.45
N ASN A 93 9.29 7.03 -20.16
CA ASN A 93 10.39 7.51 -20.99
C ASN A 93 10.30 6.97 -22.43
N THR A 94 10.36 7.87 -23.41
CA THR A 94 10.40 7.53 -24.84
C THR A 94 11.46 8.34 -25.57
N ILE A 95 11.88 7.85 -26.74
CA ILE A 95 12.87 8.55 -27.59
C ILE A 95 12.32 9.87 -28.18
N ASP A 96 10.99 10.04 -28.22
CA ASP A 96 10.33 11.22 -28.78
C ASP A 96 9.92 12.27 -27.74
N THR A 97 10.23 12.04 -26.45
CA THR A 97 9.89 12.98 -25.36
C THR A 97 10.46 14.38 -25.60
N LEU A 98 11.73 14.47 -26.00
CA LEU A 98 12.38 15.76 -26.30
C LEU A 98 12.01 16.28 -27.69
N THR A 99 11.74 15.40 -28.66
CA THR A 99 11.20 15.80 -29.97
C THR A 99 9.91 16.61 -29.79
N LEU A 100 9.00 16.13 -28.93
CA LEU A 100 7.76 16.84 -28.60
C LEU A 100 8.03 18.17 -27.88
N ALA A 101 8.91 18.19 -26.88
CA ALA A 101 9.25 19.41 -26.16
C ALA A 101 9.83 20.48 -27.10
N TRP A 102 10.79 20.11 -27.95
CA TRP A 102 11.40 21.03 -28.90
C TRP A 102 10.43 21.51 -29.98
N ALA A 103 9.52 20.66 -30.45
CA ALA A 103 8.45 21.09 -31.37
C ALA A 103 7.47 22.08 -30.70
N THR A 104 7.17 21.87 -29.42
CA THR A 104 6.36 22.79 -28.62
C THR A 104 7.05 24.15 -28.49
N HIS A 105 8.35 24.16 -28.18
CA HIS A 105 9.14 25.38 -28.08
C HIS A 105 9.33 26.09 -29.42
N ARG A 106 9.39 25.34 -30.54
CA ARG A 106 9.44 25.90 -31.89
C ARG A 106 8.20 26.75 -32.22
N LEU A 107 7.08 26.50 -31.55
CA LEU A 107 5.82 27.26 -31.63
C LEU A 107 5.72 28.36 -30.57
N GLY A 108 6.71 28.47 -29.68
CA GLY A 108 6.72 29.38 -28.54
C GLY A 108 5.79 28.95 -27.41
N GLY A 109 5.57 27.64 -27.23
CA GLY A 109 4.72 27.07 -26.19
C GLY A 109 5.47 26.41 -25.04
N ILE A 110 4.70 26.03 -24.02
CA ILE A 110 5.16 25.39 -22.78
C ILE A 110 4.93 23.89 -22.84
N GLN A 111 5.91 23.11 -22.40
CA GLN A 111 5.73 21.69 -22.13
C GLN A 111 5.55 21.47 -20.62
N SER A 112 4.48 20.80 -20.22
CA SER A 112 4.22 20.41 -18.82
C SER A 112 4.35 18.90 -18.67
N PRO A 113 5.53 18.39 -18.30
CA PRO A 113 5.73 16.97 -18.14
C PRO A 113 5.19 16.52 -16.78
N ALA A 114 4.32 15.51 -16.80
CA ALA A 114 3.74 14.86 -15.64
C ALA A 114 4.46 13.54 -15.36
N ASN A 115 4.53 13.17 -14.08
CA ASN A 115 5.14 11.93 -13.66
C ASN A 115 4.24 10.75 -14.07
N ALA A 116 4.80 9.76 -14.76
CA ALA A 116 4.09 8.56 -15.21
C ALA A 116 3.45 7.74 -14.07
N ALA A 117 3.87 7.96 -12.82
CA ALA A 117 3.31 7.31 -11.64
C ALA A 117 2.15 8.09 -10.98
N TYR A 118 1.74 9.23 -11.53
CA TYR A 118 0.64 10.00 -10.98
C TYR A 118 -0.69 9.24 -11.05
N THR A 119 -1.48 9.44 -10.00
CA THR A 119 -2.91 9.12 -9.95
C THR A 119 -3.71 10.05 -10.88
N VAL A 120 -4.99 9.73 -11.10
CA VAL A 120 -5.92 10.57 -11.88
C VAL A 120 -5.96 11.99 -11.28
N GLN A 121 -6.13 12.12 -9.97
CA GLN A 121 -6.28 13.39 -9.28
C GLN A 121 -5.01 14.25 -9.32
N GLU A 122 -3.83 13.63 -9.20
CA GLU A 122 -2.55 14.33 -9.33
C GLU A 122 -2.34 14.86 -10.76
N LEU A 123 -2.70 14.06 -11.76
CA LEU A 123 -2.67 14.48 -13.15
C LEU A 123 -3.70 15.58 -13.43
N GLU A 124 -4.93 15.45 -12.94
CA GLU A 124 -5.97 16.48 -13.03
C GLU A 124 -5.52 17.82 -12.46
N HIS A 125 -4.90 17.80 -11.26
CA HIS A 125 -4.35 19.00 -10.62
C HIS A 125 -3.32 19.68 -11.53
N GLN A 126 -2.36 18.92 -12.06
CA GLN A 126 -1.34 19.47 -12.95
C GLN A 126 -1.92 19.98 -14.28
N LEU A 127 -2.85 19.25 -14.91
CA LEU A 127 -3.46 19.67 -16.17
C LEU A 127 -4.28 20.95 -15.99
N ARG A 128 -5.01 21.06 -14.89
CA ARG A 128 -5.81 22.24 -14.54
C ARG A 128 -4.93 23.44 -14.23
N ASP A 129 -3.94 23.26 -13.35
CA ASP A 129 -3.07 24.34 -12.89
C ASP A 129 -2.16 24.86 -14.01
N SER A 130 -1.64 23.97 -14.87
CA SER A 130 -0.84 24.35 -16.04
C SER A 130 -1.66 24.97 -17.19
N GLY A 131 -2.98 24.78 -17.22
CA GLY A 131 -3.83 25.25 -18.31
C GLY A 131 -3.62 24.51 -19.63
N ALA A 132 -3.23 23.23 -19.57
CA ALA A 132 -2.94 22.38 -20.73
C ALA A 132 -4.07 22.37 -21.77
N LYS A 133 -3.72 22.52 -23.05
CA LYS A 133 -4.66 22.57 -24.18
C LYS A 133 -4.89 21.21 -24.84
N CYS A 134 -3.94 20.30 -24.66
CA CYS A 134 -3.93 18.93 -25.13
C CYS A 134 -3.03 18.08 -24.25
N LEU A 135 -3.16 16.75 -24.38
CA LEU A 135 -2.37 15.78 -23.64
C LEU A 135 -1.73 14.76 -24.57
N PHE A 136 -0.42 14.60 -24.44
CA PHE A 136 0.33 13.51 -25.04
C PHE A 136 0.55 12.43 -23.99
N THR A 137 0.21 11.17 -24.31
CA THR A 137 0.37 10.02 -23.41
C THR A 137 0.86 8.79 -24.17
N CYS A 138 0.90 7.61 -23.53
CA CYS A 138 1.20 6.34 -24.17
C CYS A 138 0.13 5.30 -23.83
N LEU A 139 0.06 4.22 -24.62
CA LEU A 139 -0.96 3.18 -24.48
C LEU A 139 -1.13 2.65 -23.04
N PRO A 140 -0.07 2.34 -22.26
CA PRO A 140 -0.20 1.86 -20.89
C PRO A 140 -0.86 2.86 -19.92
N LEU A 141 -0.82 4.15 -20.25
CA LEU A 141 -1.30 5.24 -19.40
C LEU A 141 -2.58 5.90 -19.94
N LEU A 142 -3.07 5.45 -21.09
CA LEU A 142 -4.16 6.08 -21.82
C LEU A 142 -5.46 6.13 -21.02
N ASP A 143 -5.84 5.05 -20.33
CA ASP A 143 -7.09 5.04 -19.54
C ASP A 143 -7.11 6.09 -18.43
N LEU A 144 -5.97 6.24 -17.73
CA LEU A 144 -5.80 7.24 -16.68
C LEU A 144 -5.80 8.65 -17.29
N ALA A 145 -5.10 8.82 -18.43
CA ALA A 145 -5.06 10.08 -19.17
C ALA A 145 -6.45 10.53 -19.65
N LEU A 146 -7.29 9.60 -20.14
CA LEU A 146 -8.67 9.88 -20.56
C LEU A 146 -9.53 10.35 -19.39
N GLN A 147 -9.43 9.66 -18.25
CA GLN A 147 -10.17 10.02 -17.03
C GLN A 147 -9.80 11.44 -16.57
N ALA A 148 -8.51 11.71 -16.41
CA ALA A 148 -8.05 13.03 -15.97
C ALA A 148 -8.41 14.14 -16.98
N SER A 149 -8.23 13.89 -18.27
CA SER A 149 -8.51 14.86 -19.35
C SER A 149 -9.99 15.24 -19.39
N LYS A 150 -10.89 14.27 -19.19
CA LYS A 150 -12.33 14.49 -19.14
C LYS A 150 -12.72 15.45 -18.01
N THR A 151 -12.15 15.29 -16.81
CA THR A 151 -12.44 16.14 -15.65
C THR A 151 -11.96 17.59 -15.82
N VAL A 152 -10.86 17.80 -16.56
CA VAL A 152 -10.33 19.15 -16.83
C VAL A 152 -10.88 19.79 -18.10
N GLY A 153 -11.65 19.05 -18.90
CA GLY A 153 -12.28 19.55 -20.13
C GLY A 153 -11.39 19.53 -21.38
N ILE A 154 -10.33 18.71 -21.39
CA ILE A 154 -9.55 18.45 -22.61
C ILE A 154 -10.33 17.42 -23.45
N PRO A 155 -10.76 17.77 -24.68
CA PRO A 155 -11.54 16.84 -25.50
C PRO A 155 -10.67 15.66 -25.94
N GLU A 156 -11.29 14.50 -26.09
CA GLU A 156 -10.61 13.26 -26.49
C GLU A 156 -9.88 13.36 -27.83
N SER A 157 -10.38 14.20 -28.75
CA SER A 157 -9.71 14.52 -30.02
C SER A 157 -8.38 15.26 -29.86
N ARG A 158 -8.06 15.77 -28.67
CA ARG A 158 -6.78 16.41 -28.32
C ARG A 158 -5.92 15.54 -27.41
N ILE A 159 -6.14 14.24 -27.44
CA ILE A 159 -5.31 13.24 -26.76
C ILE A 159 -4.52 12.48 -27.82
N TYR A 160 -3.21 12.49 -27.69
CA TYR A 160 -2.28 11.95 -28.69
C TYR A 160 -1.36 10.91 -28.07
N LEU A 161 -0.94 9.93 -28.88
CA LEU A 161 -0.09 8.84 -28.42
C LEU A 161 1.38 8.99 -28.84
N LEU A 162 2.28 8.75 -27.89
CA LEU A 162 3.68 8.45 -28.13
C LEU A 162 3.86 6.93 -28.23
N ASP A 163 4.70 6.52 -29.18
CA ASP A 163 5.07 5.13 -29.34
C ASP A 163 5.93 4.68 -28.15
N VAL A 164 5.61 3.48 -27.64
CA VAL A 164 6.40 2.75 -26.66
C VAL A 164 6.72 1.36 -27.22
N PRO A 165 7.81 0.71 -26.79
CA PRO A 165 8.13 -0.65 -27.23
C PRO A 165 7.00 -1.63 -26.91
N ASP A 166 6.74 -2.59 -27.82
CA ASP A 166 5.71 -3.64 -27.63
C ASP A 166 5.86 -4.42 -26.33
N ALA A 167 7.12 -4.59 -25.85
CA ALA A 167 7.43 -5.21 -24.56
C ALA A 167 6.83 -4.48 -23.34
N VAL A 168 6.25 -3.30 -23.53
CA VAL A 168 5.61 -2.47 -22.50
C VAL A 168 4.10 -2.34 -22.74
N VAL A 169 3.55 -2.98 -23.77
CA VAL A 169 2.14 -2.86 -24.20
C VAL A 169 1.43 -4.20 -24.07
N ASP A 170 0.34 -4.24 -23.28
CA ASP A 170 -0.48 -5.45 -23.12
C ASP A 170 -1.71 -5.48 -24.07
N LYS A 171 -2.10 -4.32 -24.64
CA LYS A 171 -3.29 -4.16 -25.50
C LYS A 171 -3.08 -3.06 -26.55
N GLN A 172 -3.47 -3.32 -27.80
CA GLN A 172 -3.60 -2.26 -28.81
C GLN A 172 -4.95 -1.56 -28.69
N ARG A 173 -4.98 -0.25 -28.92
CA ARG A 173 -6.20 0.53 -29.07
C ARG A 173 -6.12 1.41 -30.31
N ASP A 174 -7.04 1.18 -31.23
CA ASP A 174 -7.21 1.99 -32.43
C ASP A 174 -7.97 3.29 -32.11
N GLY A 175 -7.80 4.32 -32.94
CA GLY A 175 -8.62 5.54 -32.91
C GLY A 175 -7.95 6.82 -32.41
N TYR A 176 -6.71 6.77 -31.91
CA TYR A 176 -5.96 7.97 -31.46
C TYR A 176 -4.84 8.33 -32.44
N LYS A 177 -4.65 9.63 -32.69
CA LYS A 177 -3.57 10.11 -33.55
C LYS A 177 -2.22 9.99 -32.80
N THR A 178 -1.20 9.47 -33.49
CA THR A 178 0.14 9.32 -32.91
C THR A 178 1.04 10.51 -33.23
N LEU A 179 2.11 10.69 -32.45
CA LEU A 179 3.14 11.69 -32.71
C LEU A 179 3.78 11.50 -34.10
N ASN A 180 4.01 10.26 -34.53
CA ASN A 180 4.58 9.99 -35.86
C ASN A 180 3.60 10.35 -37.00
N GLN A 181 2.29 10.17 -36.81
CA GLN A 181 1.31 10.64 -37.78
C GLN A 181 1.30 12.18 -37.90
N LEU A 182 1.42 12.90 -36.78
CA LEU A 182 1.56 14.37 -36.79
C LEU A 182 2.83 14.83 -37.54
N ILE A 183 3.93 14.10 -37.40
CA ILE A 183 5.17 14.33 -38.16
C ILE A 183 4.95 14.11 -39.66
N ASP A 184 4.34 12.99 -40.05
CA ASP A 184 4.10 12.65 -41.45
C ASP A 184 3.15 13.63 -42.14
N GLU A 185 2.15 14.12 -41.41
CA GLU A 185 1.29 15.22 -41.85
C GLU A 185 2.09 16.51 -42.01
N GLY A 186 2.88 16.88 -40.99
CA GLY A 186 3.70 18.09 -40.98
C GLY A 186 4.75 18.17 -42.09
N LYS A 187 5.29 17.02 -42.52
CA LYS A 187 6.22 16.92 -43.66
C LYS A 187 5.63 17.47 -44.96
N LYS A 188 4.30 17.43 -45.12
CA LYS A 188 3.57 17.88 -46.30
C LYS A 188 3.14 19.35 -46.22
N LEU A 189 3.39 20.02 -45.10
CA LEU A 189 2.97 21.40 -44.85
C LEU A 189 4.09 22.41 -45.11
N ALA A 190 3.71 23.65 -45.40
CA ALA A 190 4.62 24.77 -45.58
C ALA A 190 5.48 25.01 -44.32
N LYS A 191 6.66 25.61 -44.52
CA LYS A 191 7.55 25.98 -43.41
C LYS A 191 6.87 27.06 -42.56
N LEU A 192 6.99 26.91 -41.23
CA LEU A 192 6.55 27.93 -40.28
C LEU A 192 7.53 29.11 -40.26
N GLU A 193 7.01 30.30 -39.98
CA GLU A 193 7.84 31.46 -39.68
C GLU A 193 8.76 31.21 -38.47
N GLU A 194 9.89 31.90 -38.41
CA GLU A 194 10.82 31.84 -37.27
C GLU A 194 10.26 32.64 -36.09
N LEU A 195 10.64 32.26 -34.86
CA LEU A 195 10.31 33.05 -33.67
C LEU A 195 11.19 34.32 -33.64
N ASN A 196 10.54 35.48 -33.51
CA ASN A 196 11.18 36.80 -33.56
C ASN A 196 11.37 37.36 -32.15
N TRP A 197 12.15 36.66 -31.32
CA TRP A 197 12.40 37.07 -29.95
C TRP A 197 13.50 38.14 -29.84
N SER A 198 13.22 39.15 -29.03
CA SER A 198 14.18 40.17 -28.62
C SER A 198 15.04 39.68 -27.44
N LYS A 199 16.16 40.37 -27.18
CA LYS A 199 17.02 40.10 -26.02
C LYS A 199 16.20 40.11 -24.73
N GLY A 200 16.38 39.11 -23.89
CA GLY A 200 15.69 38.93 -22.62
C GLY A 200 14.36 38.15 -22.67
N GLU A 201 13.73 37.96 -23.84
CA GLU A 201 12.46 37.23 -23.90
C GLU A 201 12.59 35.75 -23.54
N GLY A 202 13.68 35.09 -23.93
CA GLY A 202 13.98 33.73 -23.49
C GLY A 202 14.26 33.63 -21.98
N ALA A 203 14.62 34.74 -21.33
CA ALA A 203 14.79 34.79 -19.88
C ALA A 203 13.45 34.83 -19.14
N SER A 204 12.42 35.47 -19.72
CA SER A 204 11.11 35.67 -19.08
C SER A 204 10.04 34.68 -19.53
N ARG A 205 10.17 34.07 -20.72
CA ARG A 205 9.21 33.10 -21.25
C ARG A 205 9.43 31.71 -20.66
N THR A 206 8.37 31.13 -20.12
CA THR A 206 8.40 29.77 -19.57
C THR A 206 8.52 28.74 -20.71
N ALA A 207 9.46 27.81 -20.56
CA ALA A 207 9.63 26.66 -21.45
C ALA A 207 8.99 25.41 -20.84
N PHE A 208 9.26 25.17 -19.55
CA PHE A 208 8.80 23.98 -18.85
C PHE A 208 8.04 24.33 -17.57
N LEU A 209 7.01 23.52 -17.30
CA LEU A 209 6.29 23.49 -16.01
C LEU A 209 6.52 22.16 -15.32
N CYS A 210 7.61 22.06 -14.57
CA CYS A 210 7.93 20.86 -13.78
C CYS A 210 7.29 20.96 -12.40
N TYR A 211 6.50 19.96 -12.01
CA TYR A 211 5.84 19.96 -10.70
C TYR A 211 6.76 19.39 -9.62
N SER A 212 7.10 20.19 -8.61
CA SER A 212 7.95 19.78 -7.49
C SER A 212 7.09 19.33 -6.30
N SER A 213 7.46 18.19 -5.70
CA SER A 213 6.84 17.69 -4.46
C SER A 213 7.31 18.52 -3.28
N GLY A 214 6.57 19.60 -3.00
CA GLY A 214 6.80 20.45 -1.84
C GLY A 214 6.76 19.66 -0.52
N THR A 215 7.45 20.15 0.50
CA THR A 215 7.61 19.47 1.80
C THR A 215 6.34 19.39 2.67
N SER A 216 5.20 19.94 2.23
CA SER A 216 3.98 20.02 3.05
C SER A 216 2.65 20.23 2.31
N GLY A 217 2.55 20.04 0.98
CA GLY A 217 1.32 20.31 0.20
C GLY A 217 1.27 19.65 -1.18
N LEU A 218 0.22 19.94 -1.97
CA LEU A 218 0.08 19.51 -3.37
C LEU A 218 1.32 19.95 -4.20
N PRO A 219 1.70 19.20 -5.25
CA PRO A 219 2.83 19.56 -6.10
C PRO A 219 2.68 20.97 -6.69
N LYS A 220 3.77 21.75 -6.69
CA LYS A 220 3.79 23.14 -7.18
C LYS A 220 4.42 23.18 -8.57
N GLY A 221 3.78 23.84 -9.54
CA GLY A 221 4.36 24.06 -10.86
C GLY A 221 5.52 25.04 -10.80
N VAL A 222 6.73 24.61 -11.13
CA VAL A 222 7.92 25.47 -11.21
C VAL A 222 8.04 26.02 -12.63
N MET A 223 8.10 27.35 -12.77
CA MET A 223 8.20 28.05 -14.05
C MET A 223 9.66 28.17 -14.49
N ILE A 224 10.08 27.30 -15.42
CA ILE A 224 11.45 27.23 -15.91
C ILE A 224 11.54 27.91 -17.26
N SER A 225 12.34 28.97 -17.39
CA SER A 225 12.47 29.71 -18.65
C SER A 225 13.39 29.02 -19.66
N HIS A 226 13.35 29.48 -20.91
CA HIS A 226 14.28 29.00 -21.93
C HIS A 226 15.74 29.25 -21.55
N LYS A 227 16.05 30.45 -21.05
CA LYS A 227 17.40 30.82 -20.60
C LYS A 227 17.86 29.94 -19.43
N ASN A 228 16.98 29.56 -18.51
CA ASN A 228 17.38 28.75 -17.35
C ASN A 228 17.97 27.39 -17.77
N VAL A 229 17.31 26.70 -18.72
CA VAL A 229 17.81 25.42 -19.26
C VAL A 229 19.11 25.63 -20.04
N ILE A 230 19.15 26.63 -20.93
CA ILE A 230 20.33 26.97 -21.73
C ILE A 230 21.53 27.26 -20.83
N ALA A 231 21.34 28.09 -19.81
CA ALA A 231 22.36 28.45 -18.84
C ALA A 231 22.91 27.22 -18.13
N ASN A 232 22.05 26.32 -17.62
CA ASN A 232 22.52 25.16 -16.88
C ASN A 232 23.23 24.12 -17.78
N VAL A 233 22.78 23.96 -19.03
CA VAL A 233 23.49 23.15 -20.03
C VAL A 233 24.90 23.70 -20.29
N LEU A 234 25.03 25.01 -20.52
CA LEU A 234 26.33 25.65 -20.71
C LEU A 234 27.20 25.54 -19.47
N GLN A 235 26.66 25.77 -18.27
CA GLN A 235 27.38 25.63 -17.00
C GLN A 235 27.98 24.24 -16.85
N MET A 236 27.19 23.18 -17.06
CA MET A 236 27.68 21.80 -16.95
C MET A 236 28.68 21.43 -18.06
N ALA A 237 28.41 21.84 -19.31
CA ALA A 237 29.32 21.60 -20.43
C ALA A 237 30.68 22.28 -20.21
N THR A 238 30.68 23.51 -19.70
CA THR A 238 31.88 24.25 -19.32
C THR A 238 32.61 23.59 -18.15
N PHE A 239 31.87 23.19 -17.10
CA PHE A 239 32.44 22.56 -15.91
C PHE A 239 33.14 21.22 -16.22
N GLU A 240 32.54 20.39 -17.08
CA GLU A 240 33.10 19.08 -17.46
C GLU A 240 34.08 19.14 -18.62
N GLY A 241 34.11 20.24 -19.36
CA GLY A 241 34.88 20.40 -20.60
C GLY A 241 36.36 19.99 -20.50
N PRO A 242 37.13 20.45 -19.49
CA PRO A 242 38.53 20.06 -19.33
C PRO A 242 38.71 18.54 -19.19
N TRP A 243 37.87 17.88 -18.38
CA TRP A 243 37.93 16.43 -18.21
C TRP A 243 37.56 15.70 -19.51
N ARG A 244 36.49 16.12 -20.20
CA ARG A 244 36.10 15.49 -21.47
C ARG A 244 37.17 15.61 -22.55
N LYS A 245 37.86 16.76 -22.62
CA LYS A 245 39.01 16.95 -23.54
C LYS A 245 40.15 15.97 -23.25
N SER A 246 40.36 15.60 -21.98
CA SER A 246 41.38 14.60 -21.61
C SER A 246 41.06 13.17 -22.08
N LEU A 247 39.83 12.90 -22.53
CA LEU A 247 39.40 11.60 -23.05
C LEU A 247 39.52 11.50 -24.59
N ILE A 248 39.96 12.56 -25.27
CA ILE A 248 40.16 12.56 -26.72
C ILE A 248 41.40 11.71 -27.02
N GLU A 249 41.22 10.67 -27.84
CA GLU A 249 42.31 9.78 -28.22
C GLU A 249 43.25 10.46 -29.24
N PRO A 250 44.59 10.31 -29.11
CA PRO A 250 45.54 10.84 -30.07
C PRO A 250 45.26 10.35 -31.50
N GLY A 251 45.07 11.28 -32.45
CA GLY A 251 44.84 10.97 -33.86
C GLY A 251 43.37 10.97 -34.31
N ASN A 252 42.41 11.11 -33.39
CA ASN A 252 41.01 11.37 -33.73
C ASN A 252 40.78 12.89 -33.83
N GLN A 253 40.23 13.37 -34.96
CA GLN A 253 39.96 14.80 -35.19
C GLN A 253 38.64 15.29 -34.57
N SER A 254 37.86 14.41 -33.94
CA SER A 254 36.55 14.74 -33.36
C SER A 254 36.58 14.93 -31.84
N ASP A 255 35.68 15.78 -31.32
CA ASP A 255 35.43 15.88 -29.88
C ASP A 255 35.00 14.53 -29.29
N TYR A 256 35.23 14.34 -27.99
CA TYR A 256 34.82 13.13 -27.28
C TYR A 256 33.28 13.04 -27.15
N THR A 257 32.69 11.98 -27.72
CA THR A 257 31.28 11.60 -27.56
C THR A 257 31.14 10.18 -26.98
N GLU A 258 30.08 9.95 -26.22
CA GLU A 258 29.83 8.66 -25.58
C GLU A 258 28.35 8.27 -25.58
N ASN A 259 28.06 7.01 -25.22
CA ASN A 259 26.69 6.60 -24.91
C ASN A 259 26.44 6.75 -23.41
N VAL A 260 25.31 7.34 -23.03
CA VAL A 260 24.92 7.57 -21.64
C VAL A 260 23.56 6.92 -21.33
N LEU A 261 23.33 6.61 -20.06
CA LEU A 261 22.09 5.96 -19.63
C LEU A 261 20.91 6.94 -19.51
N GLY A 262 19.85 6.71 -20.28
CA GLY A 262 18.57 7.42 -20.24
C GLY A 262 17.49 6.68 -19.46
N LEU A 263 17.75 6.37 -18.19
CA LEU A 263 16.86 5.56 -17.36
C LEU A 263 15.98 6.38 -16.40
N LEU A 264 16.50 7.50 -15.89
CA LEU A 264 15.76 8.32 -14.92
C LEU A 264 14.56 9.02 -15.60
N PRO A 265 13.48 9.33 -14.88
CA PRO A 265 12.25 9.87 -15.49
C PRO A 265 12.50 11.21 -16.20
N LEU A 266 12.26 11.26 -17.52
CA LEU A 266 12.43 12.45 -18.38
C LEU A 266 11.43 13.57 -18.06
N ASN A 267 10.40 13.28 -17.27
CA ASN A 267 9.51 14.30 -16.71
C ASN A 267 10.10 15.07 -15.53
N HIS A 268 11.19 14.58 -14.94
CA HIS A 268 11.86 15.22 -13.83
C HIS A 268 13.09 15.99 -14.31
N ILE A 269 13.35 17.16 -13.72
CA ILE A 269 14.38 18.11 -14.16
C ILE A 269 15.79 17.49 -14.28
N TYR A 270 16.09 16.49 -13.43
CA TYR A 270 17.38 15.79 -13.45
C TYR A 270 17.59 15.09 -14.80
N ALA A 271 16.68 14.21 -15.23
CA ALA A 271 16.84 13.54 -16.52
C ALA A 271 16.60 14.51 -17.68
N LEU A 272 15.63 15.43 -17.53
CA LEU A 272 15.31 16.41 -18.56
C LEU A 272 16.53 17.24 -18.94
N VAL A 273 17.26 17.82 -17.98
CA VAL A 273 18.36 18.75 -18.27
C VAL A 273 19.72 18.06 -18.29
N VAL A 274 20.05 17.25 -17.27
CA VAL A 274 21.39 16.64 -17.11
C VAL A 274 21.62 15.50 -18.09
N ILE A 275 20.58 14.72 -18.41
CA ILE A 275 20.72 13.57 -19.30
C ILE A 275 20.37 13.96 -20.72
N ALA A 276 19.15 14.47 -20.93
CA ALA A 276 18.62 14.67 -22.27
C ALA A 276 19.13 15.96 -22.94
N HIS A 277 19.09 17.12 -22.29
CA HIS A 277 19.61 18.35 -22.91
C HIS A 277 21.14 18.37 -22.96
N LEU A 278 21.83 18.15 -21.84
CA LEU A 278 23.29 18.17 -21.82
C LEU A 278 23.91 17.08 -22.72
N GLY A 279 23.40 15.85 -22.66
CA GLY A 279 23.90 14.76 -23.51
C GLY A 279 23.84 15.11 -24.99
N VAL A 280 22.70 15.62 -25.46
CA VAL A 280 22.53 15.99 -26.87
C VAL A 280 23.38 17.21 -27.26
N TYR A 281 23.54 18.18 -26.37
CA TYR A 281 24.39 19.35 -26.62
C TYR A 281 25.86 18.95 -26.84
N ARG A 282 26.35 17.96 -26.08
CA ARG A 282 27.70 17.38 -26.21
C ARG A 282 27.84 16.38 -27.36
N GLY A 283 26.75 16.03 -28.05
CA GLY A 283 26.76 15.03 -29.12
C GLY A 283 26.75 13.58 -28.66
N ASP A 284 26.45 13.33 -27.39
CA ASP A 284 26.33 11.99 -26.80
C ASP A 284 25.02 11.32 -27.21
N GLY A 285 25.01 9.99 -27.17
CA GLY A 285 23.81 9.18 -27.40
C GLY A 285 23.13 8.79 -26.09
N VAL A 286 21.86 9.14 -25.92
CA VAL A 286 21.09 8.78 -24.72
C VAL A 286 20.33 7.46 -24.96
N ILE A 287 20.72 6.41 -24.25
CA ILE A 287 20.07 5.10 -24.35
C ILE A 287 18.87 5.06 -23.41
N VAL A 288 17.67 5.24 -23.98
CA VAL A 288 16.41 5.42 -23.25
C VAL A 288 15.81 4.08 -22.85
N LEU A 289 15.61 3.87 -21.56
CA LEU A 289 14.82 2.77 -21.01
C LEU A 289 13.49 3.30 -20.44
N PRO A 290 12.33 2.71 -20.78
CA PRO A 290 11.03 3.19 -20.32
C PRO A 290 10.86 3.20 -18.79
N LYS A 291 11.42 2.19 -18.12
CA LYS A 291 11.41 2.00 -16.66
C LYS A 291 12.64 1.21 -16.22
N PHE A 292 12.90 1.19 -14.92
CA PHE A 292 13.96 0.37 -14.34
C PHE A 292 13.53 -1.08 -14.20
N GLU A 293 14.26 -1.95 -14.91
CA GLU A 293 14.24 -3.40 -14.74
C GLU A 293 15.69 -3.86 -14.70
N PHE A 294 16.10 -4.56 -13.64
CA PHE A 294 17.52 -4.74 -13.33
C PHE A 294 18.31 -5.47 -14.43
N LYS A 295 17.74 -6.53 -15.02
CA LYS A 295 18.38 -7.28 -16.11
C LYS A 295 18.50 -6.45 -17.39
N SER A 296 17.40 -5.84 -17.84
CA SER A 296 17.39 -5.00 -19.05
C SER A 296 18.32 -3.78 -18.92
N PHE A 297 18.48 -3.25 -17.70
CA PHE A 297 19.47 -2.23 -17.40
C PHE A 297 20.92 -2.71 -17.64
N LEU A 298 21.30 -3.87 -17.09
CA LEU A 298 22.63 -4.45 -17.29
C LEU A 298 22.88 -4.84 -18.76
N GLU A 299 21.86 -5.41 -19.42
CA GLU A 299 21.89 -5.74 -20.84
C GLU A 299 22.11 -4.50 -21.71
N ALA A 300 21.44 -3.39 -21.40
CA ALA A 300 21.62 -2.13 -22.12
C ALA A 300 23.05 -1.58 -21.96
N ILE A 301 23.64 -1.65 -20.76
CA ILE A 301 25.04 -1.24 -20.56
C ILE A 301 25.97 -2.05 -21.48
N GLN A 302 25.85 -3.37 -21.44
CA GLN A 302 26.69 -4.27 -22.24
C GLN A 302 26.50 -4.07 -23.75
N LYS A 303 25.24 -4.01 -24.20
CA LYS A 303 24.87 -3.95 -25.63
C LYS A 303 25.26 -2.63 -26.26
N TYR A 304 24.97 -1.52 -25.59
CA TYR A 304 25.21 -0.17 -26.12
C TYR A 304 26.54 0.42 -25.66
N LYS A 305 27.35 -0.33 -24.91
CA LYS A 305 28.65 0.11 -24.35
C LYS A 305 28.51 1.47 -23.66
N ILE A 306 27.57 1.56 -22.72
CA ILE A 306 27.28 2.79 -22.00
C ILE A 306 28.49 3.19 -21.15
N ALA A 307 28.93 4.45 -21.25
CA ALA A 307 30.14 4.97 -20.61
C ALA A 307 29.85 5.79 -19.34
N CYS A 308 28.70 6.46 -19.28
CA CYS A 308 28.27 7.20 -18.10
C CYS A 308 26.89 6.68 -17.64
N LEU A 309 26.80 6.29 -16.36
CA LEU A 309 25.53 5.90 -15.75
C LEU A 309 24.99 7.05 -14.89
N TYR A 310 23.78 7.50 -15.20
CA TYR A 310 23.04 8.44 -14.37
C TYR A 310 22.12 7.66 -13.44
N LEU A 311 22.46 7.62 -12.16
CA LEU A 311 21.83 6.73 -11.18
C LEU A 311 21.31 7.48 -9.95
N VAL A 312 20.40 6.84 -9.24
CA VAL A 312 19.97 7.23 -7.89
C VAL A 312 20.47 6.19 -6.88
N PRO A 313 20.67 6.57 -5.60
CA PRO A 313 21.25 5.66 -4.59
C PRO A 313 20.58 4.28 -4.50
N PRO A 314 19.23 4.12 -4.61
CA PRO A 314 18.60 2.80 -4.61
C PRO A 314 19.08 1.84 -5.71
N ILE A 315 19.40 2.34 -6.90
CA ILE A 315 19.89 1.51 -8.00
C ILE A 315 21.33 1.06 -7.70
N ILE A 316 22.15 1.96 -7.15
CA ILE A 316 23.52 1.64 -6.73
C ILE A 316 23.51 0.54 -5.66
N ILE A 317 22.65 0.66 -4.64
CA ILE A 317 22.48 -0.36 -3.60
C ILE A 317 22.06 -1.71 -4.22
N THR A 318 21.15 -1.69 -5.19
CA THR A 318 20.72 -2.92 -5.90
C THR A 318 21.89 -3.57 -6.63
N MET A 319 22.76 -2.78 -7.27
CA MET A 319 23.97 -3.28 -7.93
C MET A 319 24.97 -3.87 -6.92
N THR A 320 25.23 -3.18 -5.80
CA THR A 320 26.22 -3.64 -4.80
C THR A 320 25.79 -4.91 -4.09
N LYS A 321 24.48 -5.15 -3.94
CA LYS A 321 23.90 -6.35 -3.33
C LYS A 321 23.78 -7.53 -4.29
N SER A 322 23.59 -7.27 -5.58
CA SER A 322 23.36 -8.32 -6.58
C SER A 322 24.64 -8.68 -7.35
N ARG A 323 25.78 -8.79 -6.66
CA ARG A 323 27.11 -8.95 -7.27
C ARG A 323 27.18 -10.13 -8.24
N ASP A 324 26.53 -11.24 -7.92
CA ASP A 324 26.56 -12.46 -8.75
C ASP A 324 25.81 -12.30 -10.07
N VAL A 325 24.77 -11.46 -10.11
CA VAL A 325 24.07 -11.11 -11.35
C VAL A 325 24.90 -10.11 -12.13
N VAL A 326 25.43 -9.08 -11.48
CA VAL A 326 26.24 -8.03 -12.11
C VAL A 326 27.46 -8.62 -12.83
N LYS A 327 28.14 -9.61 -12.23
CA LYS A 327 29.30 -10.31 -12.83
C LYS A 327 28.98 -11.06 -14.13
N GLN A 328 27.71 -11.33 -14.43
CA GLN A 328 27.29 -12.03 -15.66
C GLN A 328 27.28 -11.10 -16.89
N TYR A 329 27.44 -9.80 -16.69
CA TYR A 329 27.38 -8.80 -17.75
C TYR A 329 28.71 -8.05 -17.88
N ASP A 330 29.09 -7.72 -19.12
CA ASP A 330 30.24 -6.87 -19.41
C ASP A 330 29.89 -5.39 -19.22
N LEU A 331 30.38 -4.82 -18.12
CA LEU A 331 30.23 -3.40 -17.78
C LEU A 331 31.54 -2.60 -17.97
N SER A 332 32.52 -3.14 -18.70
CA SER A 332 33.84 -2.53 -18.89
C SER A 332 33.82 -1.19 -19.63
N SER A 333 32.75 -0.89 -20.37
CA SER A 333 32.57 0.39 -21.06
C SER A 333 32.36 1.57 -20.13
N VAL A 334 31.87 1.32 -18.90
CA VAL A 334 31.53 2.37 -17.94
C VAL A 334 32.80 2.99 -17.38
N LYS A 335 32.89 4.32 -17.49
CA LYS A 335 34.00 5.15 -17.00
C LYS A 335 33.59 5.97 -15.77
N SER A 336 32.33 6.38 -15.72
CA SER A 336 31.84 7.20 -14.61
C SER A 336 30.37 6.92 -14.27
N ILE A 337 30.03 7.22 -13.02
CA ILE A 337 28.67 7.33 -12.55
C ILE A 337 28.44 8.78 -12.15
N PHE A 338 27.24 9.28 -12.40
CA PHE A 338 26.76 10.51 -11.80
C PHE A 338 25.50 10.20 -10.99
N THR A 339 25.51 10.57 -9.71
CA THR A 339 24.37 10.41 -8.81
C THR A 339 23.92 11.72 -8.19
N GLY A 340 22.65 11.80 -7.85
CA GLY A 340 22.01 12.99 -7.30
C GLY A 340 20.60 12.67 -6.83
N ALA A 341 19.79 13.71 -6.60
CA ALA A 341 18.43 13.65 -6.07
C ALA A 341 18.28 13.14 -4.61
N ALA A 342 19.21 12.31 -4.12
CA ALA A 342 19.30 11.89 -2.73
C ALA A 342 20.78 11.72 -2.31
N PRO A 343 21.10 11.86 -1.01
CA PRO A 343 22.44 11.60 -0.51
C PRO A 343 22.89 10.15 -0.81
N LEU A 344 24.10 9.99 -1.32
CA LEU A 344 24.75 8.69 -1.41
C LEU A 344 25.75 8.56 -0.24
N GLY A 345 25.51 7.57 0.62
CA GLY A 345 26.38 7.28 1.75
C GLY A 345 27.80 6.92 1.31
N GLU A 346 28.80 7.41 2.04
CA GLU A 346 30.22 7.15 1.80
C GLU A 346 30.50 5.65 1.69
N GLU A 347 30.00 4.87 2.65
CA GLU A 347 30.19 3.42 2.68
C GLU A 347 29.59 2.71 1.43
N THR A 348 28.44 3.18 0.91
CA THR A 348 27.86 2.63 -0.33
C THR A 348 28.68 3.01 -1.57
N ALA A 349 29.27 4.20 -1.58
CA ALA A 349 30.18 4.63 -2.64
C ALA A 349 31.47 3.79 -2.61
N GLU A 350 32.01 3.51 -1.42
CA GLU A 350 33.18 2.63 -1.24
C GLU A 350 32.89 1.20 -1.69
N ASP A 351 31.72 0.64 -1.36
CA ASP A 351 31.29 -0.67 -1.82
C ASP A 351 31.26 -0.74 -3.35
N LEU A 352 30.69 0.27 -4.01
CA LEU A 352 30.64 0.34 -5.46
C LEU A 352 32.04 0.52 -6.07
N GLN A 353 32.88 1.36 -5.47
CA GLN A 353 34.26 1.58 -5.90
C GLN A 353 35.09 0.29 -5.77
N SER A 354 34.83 -0.52 -4.73
CA SER A 354 35.50 -1.81 -4.54
C SER A 354 35.15 -2.82 -5.65
N MET A 355 33.91 -2.77 -6.15
CA MET A 355 33.46 -3.60 -7.27
C MET A 355 34.01 -3.11 -8.60
N PHE A 356 34.10 -1.79 -8.77
CA PHE A 356 34.56 -1.15 -10.00
C PHE A 356 35.63 -0.08 -9.72
N PRO A 357 36.90 -0.48 -9.49
CA PRO A 357 37.95 0.45 -9.10
C PRO A 357 38.26 1.55 -10.13
N SER A 358 37.94 1.31 -11.40
CA SER A 358 38.16 2.25 -12.49
C SER A 358 37.05 3.29 -12.65
N TRP A 359 35.90 3.13 -11.98
CA TRP A 359 34.77 4.03 -12.15
C TRP A 359 34.98 5.30 -11.33
N ALA A 360 34.73 6.46 -11.96
CA ALA A 360 34.62 7.72 -11.24
C ALA A 360 33.19 7.88 -10.69
N ILE A 361 33.02 7.75 -9.38
CA ILE A 361 31.71 7.90 -8.71
C ILE A 361 31.50 9.38 -8.37
N ARG A 362 30.75 10.08 -9.21
CA ARG A 362 30.47 11.51 -9.06
C ARG A 362 29.12 11.74 -8.41
N GLN A 363 29.04 12.80 -7.62
CA GLN A 363 27.78 13.32 -7.09
C GLN A 363 27.54 14.74 -7.60
N GLY A 364 26.27 15.12 -7.65
CA GLY A 364 25.86 16.51 -7.83
C GLY A 364 24.59 16.82 -7.07
N TYR A 365 24.39 18.10 -6.80
CA TYR A 365 23.24 18.61 -6.08
C TYR A 365 22.55 19.73 -6.87
N GLY A 366 21.23 19.77 -6.73
CA GLY A 366 20.36 20.64 -7.49
C GLY A 366 18.89 20.46 -7.11
N LEU A 367 18.07 21.43 -7.49
CA LEU A 367 16.63 21.45 -7.29
C LEU A 367 15.91 21.74 -8.61
N THR A 368 14.60 21.50 -8.65
CA THR A 368 13.76 21.96 -9.77
C THR A 368 13.84 23.48 -9.90
N GLU A 369 13.89 24.17 -8.77
CA GLU A 369 13.97 25.62 -8.62
C GLU A 369 15.31 26.23 -9.09
N SER A 370 16.33 25.40 -9.39
CA SER A 370 17.63 25.85 -9.91
C SER A 370 17.92 25.41 -11.35
N SER A 371 16.96 24.77 -12.04
CA SER A 371 17.04 24.32 -13.44
C SER A 371 18.30 23.55 -13.88
N THR A 372 19.19 23.14 -12.98
CA THR A 372 19.01 21.98 -12.12
C THR A 372 20.24 21.87 -11.23
N VAL A 373 21.44 21.69 -11.79
CA VAL A 373 22.68 21.47 -11.03
C VAL A 373 23.25 22.79 -10.50
N ILE A 374 23.52 22.84 -9.20
CA ILE A 374 24.18 23.93 -8.49
C ILE A 374 25.67 23.61 -8.29
N CYS A 375 25.96 22.38 -7.87
CA CYS A 375 27.30 21.87 -7.69
C CYS A 375 27.42 20.43 -8.17
N SER A 376 28.62 20.06 -8.60
CA SER A 376 28.93 18.76 -9.18
C SER A 376 30.37 18.37 -8.90
N THR A 377 30.63 17.08 -8.96
CA THR A 377 31.96 16.48 -8.81
C THR A 377 32.53 16.14 -10.18
N ILE A 378 33.79 16.50 -10.46
CA ILE A 378 34.52 15.99 -11.63
C ILE A 378 35.29 14.71 -11.27
N PRO A 379 35.58 13.81 -12.23
CA PRO A 379 36.31 12.57 -11.96
C PRO A 379 37.66 12.72 -11.27
N ASN A 380 38.34 13.85 -11.47
CA ASN A 380 39.67 14.09 -10.92
C ASN A 380 39.65 14.74 -9.52
N ASP A 381 38.46 15.05 -8.99
CA ASP A 381 38.29 15.76 -7.70
C ASP A 381 37.14 15.13 -6.90
N VAL A 382 37.13 13.79 -6.83
CA VAL A 382 36.10 13.03 -6.11
C VAL A 382 36.37 13.04 -4.61
N TYR A 383 35.39 13.54 -3.85
CA TYR A 383 35.36 13.48 -2.39
C TYR A 383 34.05 12.82 -1.95
N PHE A 384 34.10 11.61 -1.39
CA PHE A 384 32.87 10.95 -0.95
C PHE A 384 32.13 11.74 0.13
N GLY A 385 30.80 11.71 0.05
CA GLY A 385 29.90 12.55 0.85
C GLY A 385 29.76 14.00 0.37
N SER A 386 30.64 14.48 -0.52
CA SER A 386 30.55 15.81 -1.12
C SER A 386 29.57 15.82 -2.29
N SER A 387 28.81 16.91 -2.44
CA SER A 387 28.05 17.21 -3.67
C SER A 387 28.90 17.91 -4.75
N GLY A 388 30.11 18.33 -4.39
CA GLY A 388 31.15 18.79 -5.31
C GLY A 388 31.34 20.30 -5.28
N SER A 389 31.99 20.84 -6.30
CA SER A 389 32.24 22.27 -6.43
C SER A 389 31.11 22.99 -7.17
N LEU A 390 30.95 24.29 -6.89
CA LEU A 390 29.93 25.12 -7.52
C LEU A 390 30.13 25.23 -9.03
N MET A 391 29.02 25.23 -9.76
CA MET A 391 28.99 25.50 -11.21
C MET A 391 29.47 26.93 -11.52
N PRO A 392 30.04 27.18 -12.72
CA PRO A 392 30.49 28.52 -13.09
C PRO A 392 29.31 29.51 -13.08
N GLY A 393 29.52 30.69 -12.49
CA GLY A 393 28.48 31.72 -12.38
C GLY A 393 27.43 31.48 -11.30
N ILE A 394 27.63 30.48 -10.42
CA ILE A 394 26.87 30.35 -9.18
C ILE A 394 27.59 31.11 -8.06
N GLU A 395 26.83 31.96 -7.37
CA GLU A 395 27.18 32.53 -6.07
C GLU A 395 26.40 31.78 -5.00
N ALA A 396 27.10 31.29 -3.97
CA ALA A 396 26.47 30.57 -2.85
C ALA A 396 26.76 31.27 -1.52
N ARG A 397 25.81 31.23 -0.60
CA ARG A 397 25.96 31.67 0.78
C ARG A 397 25.49 30.57 1.70
N ILE A 398 26.13 30.45 2.86
CA ILE A 398 25.67 29.62 3.95
C ILE A 398 25.13 30.58 5.02
N VAL A 399 23.86 30.45 5.38
CA VAL A 399 23.16 31.40 6.25
C VAL A 399 22.65 30.68 7.49
N THR A 400 22.95 31.19 8.69
CA THR A 400 22.48 30.58 9.94
C THR A 400 20.96 30.80 10.11
N PRO A 401 20.29 30.06 11.02
CA PRO A 401 18.88 30.29 11.31
C PRO A 401 18.54 31.72 11.78
N GLU A 402 19.52 32.43 12.35
CA GLU A 402 19.42 33.82 12.79
C GLU A 402 19.55 34.83 11.63
N GLY A 403 19.84 34.37 10.41
CA GLY A 403 20.02 35.22 9.23
C GLY A 403 21.46 35.71 9.02
N GLU A 404 22.41 35.22 9.81
CA GLU A 404 23.82 35.63 9.72
C GLU A 404 24.58 34.81 8.67
N GLU A 405 25.47 35.46 7.93
CA GLU A 405 26.28 34.77 6.92
C GLU A 405 27.46 34.03 7.56
N VAL A 406 27.56 32.73 7.27
CA VAL A 406 28.65 31.88 7.72
C VAL A 406 29.89 32.13 6.86
N THR A 407 30.99 32.53 7.50
CA THR A 407 32.26 32.86 6.84
C THR A 407 33.38 31.86 7.10
N LYS A 408 33.13 30.85 7.94
CA LYS A 408 34.12 29.81 8.29
C LYS A 408 33.75 28.50 7.62
N TYR A 409 34.76 27.77 7.16
CA TYR A 409 34.58 26.37 6.71
C TYR A 409 34.04 25.50 7.84
N ASP A 410 33.44 24.37 7.46
CA ASP A 410 32.88 23.36 8.38
C ASP A 410 31.79 23.87 9.33
N THR A 411 31.24 25.06 9.07
CA THR A 411 30.17 25.65 9.86
C THR A 411 28.84 25.49 9.12
N PRO A 412 27.82 24.83 9.72
CA PRO A 412 26.55 24.56 9.05
C PRO A 412 25.64 25.78 8.97
N GLY A 413 24.83 25.82 7.92
CA GLY A 413 23.74 26.78 7.72
C GLY A 413 22.92 26.45 6.46
N GLU A 414 21.85 27.19 6.22
CA GLU A 414 21.03 27.06 5.01
C GLU A 414 21.83 27.48 3.78
N LEU A 415 21.81 26.67 2.72
CA LEU A 415 22.42 27.01 1.44
C LEU A 415 21.50 27.96 0.65
N TRP A 416 22.01 29.14 0.33
CA TRP A 416 21.36 30.13 -0.52
C TRP A 416 22.16 30.26 -1.79
N VAL A 417 21.52 30.24 -2.96
CA VAL A 417 22.22 30.27 -4.24
C VAL A 417 21.64 31.29 -5.21
N LYS A 418 22.51 31.92 -5.98
CA LYS A 418 22.15 32.86 -7.04
C LYS A 418 22.92 32.50 -8.30
N GLY A 419 22.27 32.61 -9.45
CA GLY A 419 22.89 32.29 -10.73
C GLY A 419 21.93 32.35 -11.91
N PRO A 420 22.44 32.18 -13.14
CA PRO A 420 21.67 32.36 -14.37
C PRO A 420 20.61 31.27 -14.61
N ALA A 421 20.75 30.11 -13.95
CA ALA A 421 19.82 28.99 -14.06
C ALA A 421 18.68 29.01 -13.01
N ILE A 422 18.69 29.96 -12.07
CA ILE A 422 17.63 30.08 -11.06
C ILE A 422 16.32 30.48 -11.74
N VAL A 423 15.25 29.75 -11.42
CA VAL A 423 13.97 29.79 -12.14
C VAL A 423 13.16 31.06 -11.86
N LEU A 424 12.06 31.24 -12.57
CA LEU A 424 11.19 32.42 -12.45
C LEU A 424 10.38 32.45 -11.15
N GLY A 425 10.03 31.27 -10.62
CA GLY A 425 9.19 31.11 -9.44
C GLY A 425 8.19 29.98 -9.60
N TYR A 426 7.15 29.99 -8.76
CA TYR A 426 6.05 29.04 -8.82
C TYR A 426 4.83 29.61 -9.55
N LEU A 427 4.22 28.79 -10.40
CA LEU A 427 2.97 29.08 -11.09
C LEU A 427 1.84 29.28 -10.08
N ASN A 428 1.04 30.35 -10.27
CA ASN A 428 -0.14 30.68 -9.46
C ASN A 428 0.12 30.74 -7.94
N ASN A 429 1.38 30.95 -7.51
CA ASN A 429 1.74 30.92 -6.10
C ASN A 429 2.79 31.99 -5.73
N PRO A 430 2.43 33.29 -5.78
CA PRO A 430 3.35 34.39 -5.50
C PRO A 430 3.93 34.32 -4.09
N LYS A 431 3.13 33.90 -3.10
CA LYS A 431 3.57 33.73 -1.71
C LYS A 431 4.72 32.73 -1.59
N ALA A 432 4.59 31.53 -2.19
CA ALA A 432 5.67 30.55 -2.16
C ALA A 432 6.92 31.06 -2.90
N THR A 433 6.74 31.86 -3.95
CA THR A 433 7.85 32.48 -4.69
C THR A 433 8.60 33.47 -3.80
N GLU A 434 7.91 34.42 -3.17
CA GLU A 434 8.51 35.41 -2.28
C GLU A 434 9.21 34.77 -1.05
N GLU A 435 8.65 33.68 -0.50
CA GLU A 435 9.26 32.95 0.61
C GLU A 435 10.53 32.17 0.20
N THR A 436 10.62 31.75 -1.06
CA THR A 436 11.70 30.88 -1.57
C THR A 436 12.82 31.68 -2.24
N PHE A 437 12.48 32.77 -2.93
CA PHE A 437 13.41 33.61 -3.66
C PHE A 437 13.52 34.98 -2.97
N VAL A 438 14.61 35.20 -2.25
CA VAL A 438 14.85 36.39 -1.42
C VAL A 438 16.08 37.11 -1.92
N ASP A 439 15.97 38.40 -2.23
CA ASP A 439 17.09 39.24 -2.70
C ASP A 439 17.84 38.66 -3.92
N GLY A 440 17.13 37.94 -4.79
CA GLY A 440 17.68 37.25 -5.96
C GLY A 440 18.40 35.94 -5.65
N TYR A 441 18.34 35.46 -4.41
CA TYR A 441 18.81 34.14 -4.00
C TYR A 441 17.64 33.16 -3.91
N LEU A 442 17.85 31.95 -4.42
CA LEU A 442 17.08 30.78 -4.06
C LEU A 442 17.54 30.26 -2.69
N LYS A 443 16.62 30.24 -1.72
CA LYS A 443 16.78 29.52 -0.46
C LYS A 443 16.49 28.04 -0.71
N THR A 444 17.49 27.18 -0.61
CA THR A 444 17.30 25.77 -0.98
C THR A 444 16.47 25.00 0.04
N GLY A 445 16.40 25.48 1.29
CA GLY A 445 15.80 24.75 2.40
C GLY A 445 16.64 23.57 2.91
N ASP A 446 17.89 23.46 2.45
CA ASP A 446 18.84 22.41 2.81
C ASP A 446 20.02 23.00 3.61
N GLU A 447 20.41 22.28 4.67
CA GLU A 447 21.59 22.62 5.45
C GLU A 447 22.84 22.13 4.73
N ALA A 448 23.85 22.98 4.61
CA ALA A 448 25.11 22.66 3.96
C ALA A 448 26.31 23.18 4.74
N VAL A 449 27.46 22.57 4.47
CA VAL A 449 28.78 23.05 4.91
C VAL A 449 29.71 23.14 3.72
N VAL A 450 30.61 24.12 3.74
CA VAL A 450 31.72 24.21 2.79
C VAL A 450 32.96 23.61 3.42
N ARG A 451 33.61 22.69 2.71
CA ARG A 451 34.86 22.04 3.14
C ARG A 451 35.91 22.15 2.04
N LYS A 452 37.18 22.11 2.44
CA LYS A 452 38.28 21.93 1.49
C LYS A 452 38.56 20.45 1.29
N HIS A 453 38.69 20.05 0.04
CA HIS A 453 39.13 18.72 -0.31
C HIS A 453 40.55 18.49 0.26
N PRO A 454 40.81 17.40 1.00
CA PRO A 454 42.09 17.22 1.71
C PRO A 454 43.30 17.13 0.78
N LYS A 455 43.14 16.60 -0.44
CA LYS A 455 44.20 16.50 -1.46
C LYS A 455 44.32 17.73 -2.38
N SER A 456 43.25 18.14 -3.06
CA SER A 456 43.30 19.25 -4.02
C SER A 456 43.22 20.63 -3.37
N GLY A 457 42.72 20.73 -2.13
CA GLY A 457 42.49 22.01 -1.44
C GLY A 457 41.28 22.79 -1.97
N HIS A 458 40.57 22.27 -2.97
CA HIS A 458 39.42 22.92 -3.58
C HIS A 458 38.21 22.96 -2.65
N GLU A 459 37.34 23.94 -2.86
CA GLU A 459 36.11 24.08 -2.07
C GLU A 459 35.01 23.14 -2.59
N HIS A 460 34.38 22.46 -1.65
CA HIS A 460 33.34 21.46 -1.88
C HIS A 460 32.14 21.75 -0.98
N ILE A 461 30.95 21.63 -1.56
CA ILE A 461 29.69 21.74 -0.84
C ILE A 461 29.26 20.35 -0.38
N PHE A 462 28.97 20.23 0.91
CA PHE A 462 28.39 19.04 1.52
C PHE A 462 26.98 19.37 1.97
N ILE A 463 26.00 18.65 1.43
CA ILE A 463 24.62 18.75 1.90
C ILE A 463 24.48 17.86 3.12
N VAL A 464 24.15 18.46 4.26
CA VAL A 464 24.04 17.77 5.55
C VAL A 464 22.70 17.05 5.62
N ASP A 465 21.61 17.79 5.48
CA ASP A 465 20.24 17.26 5.36
C ASP A 465 19.27 18.39 4.97
N ARG A 466 17.99 18.08 4.80
CA ARG A 466 16.97 19.11 4.65
C ARG A 466 16.69 19.76 6.01
N LEU A 467 16.57 21.09 6.08
CA LEU A 467 16.31 21.79 7.34
C LEU A 467 15.01 21.33 8.03
N LYS A 468 14.00 20.96 7.25
CA LYS A 468 12.72 20.41 7.77
C LYS A 468 12.82 18.93 8.19
N GLU A 469 13.90 18.25 7.81
CA GLU A 469 14.13 16.84 8.08
C GLU A 469 15.10 16.58 9.26
N LEU A 470 15.95 17.55 9.60
CA LEU A 470 16.86 17.50 10.75
C LEU A 470 16.13 17.19 12.06
N ILE A 471 16.69 16.24 12.81
CA ILE A 471 16.16 15.77 14.10
C ILE A 471 16.78 16.58 15.22
N LYS A 472 15.95 17.19 16.07
CA LYS A 472 16.41 18.12 17.11
C LYS A 472 16.58 17.41 18.47
N VAL A 473 17.79 16.92 18.75
CA VAL A 473 18.12 16.18 19.97
C VAL A 473 18.85 17.08 20.96
N LYS A 474 18.18 17.54 22.03
CA LYS A 474 18.72 18.44 23.07
C LYS A 474 19.34 19.73 22.52
N GLY A 475 18.77 20.27 21.44
CA GLY A 475 19.30 21.46 20.76
C GLY A 475 20.47 21.17 19.80
N LEU A 476 20.94 19.93 19.73
CA LEU A 476 21.85 19.47 18.67
C LEU A 476 21.04 18.98 17.47
N GLN A 477 21.54 19.24 16.26
CA GLN A 477 20.90 18.82 15.02
C GLN A 477 21.51 17.48 14.58
N VAL A 478 20.65 16.49 14.32
CA VAL A 478 21.03 15.17 13.82
C VAL A 478 20.45 15.00 12.43
N ALA A 479 21.30 14.71 11.45
CA ALA A 479 20.92 14.41 10.08
C ALA A 479 20.43 12.95 9.96
N PRO A 480 19.15 12.69 9.63
CA PRO A 480 18.69 11.38 9.22
C PRO A 480 19.57 10.69 8.18
N ALA A 481 20.01 11.43 7.15
CA ALA A 481 20.77 10.86 6.03
C ALA A 481 22.11 10.23 6.48
N GLU A 482 22.78 10.84 7.47
CA GLU A 482 24.01 10.30 8.05
C GLU A 482 23.78 8.95 8.73
N LEU A 483 22.64 8.81 9.44
CA LEU A 483 22.28 7.58 10.12
C LEU A 483 21.85 6.50 9.13
N GLU A 484 21.15 6.86 8.07
CA GLU A 484 20.75 5.93 7.01
C GLU A 484 21.93 5.37 6.26
N ALA A 485 22.86 6.23 5.85
CA ALA A 485 24.11 5.81 5.20
C ALA A 485 24.82 4.75 6.03
N HIS A 486 24.94 4.99 7.35
CA HIS A 486 25.60 4.07 8.27
C HIS A 486 24.79 2.80 8.58
N LEU A 487 23.45 2.88 8.54
CA LEU A 487 22.61 1.71 8.73
C LEU A 487 22.68 0.75 7.53
N LEU A 488 22.86 1.28 6.32
CA LEU A 488 22.92 0.50 5.10
C LEU A 488 24.16 -0.40 5.01
N THR A 489 25.23 -0.17 5.78
CA THR A 489 26.35 -1.13 5.89
C THR A 489 26.10 -2.32 6.77
N HIS A 490 25.04 -2.31 7.58
CA HIS A 490 24.75 -3.44 8.43
C HIS A 490 24.24 -4.63 7.58
N PRO A 491 24.81 -5.84 7.71
CA PRO A 491 24.47 -6.97 6.83
C PRO A 491 23.01 -7.42 6.92
N SER A 492 22.31 -7.10 8.01
CA SER A 492 20.88 -7.35 8.18
C SER A 492 19.96 -6.27 7.59
N VAL A 493 20.49 -5.17 7.06
CA VAL A 493 19.72 -4.02 6.55
C VAL A 493 19.69 -4.03 5.02
N ASN A 494 18.50 -4.22 4.44
CA ASN A 494 18.31 -4.10 3.00
C ASN A 494 18.14 -2.65 2.53
N ASP A 495 17.35 -1.90 3.28
CA ASP A 495 17.02 -0.51 3.01
C ASP A 495 16.60 0.11 4.34
N CYS A 496 16.70 1.42 4.51
CA CYS A 496 16.26 2.05 5.74
C CYS A 496 15.88 3.51 5.56
N VAL A 497 15.21 4.02 6.58
CA VAL A 497 14.86 5.42 6.70
C VAL A 497 14.79 5.83 8.16
N VAL A 498 15.37 6.99 8.49
CA VAL A 498 15.45 7.52 9.84
C VAL A 498 14.55 8.74 9.99
N ILE A 499 13.77 8.82 11.07
CA ILE A 499 12.97 10.01 11.36
C ILE A 499 13.22 10.47 12.80
N GLY A 500 12.98 11.76 13.03
CA GLY A 500 12.87 12.32 14.37
C GLY A 500 11.53 11.93 14.97
N VAL A 501 11.57 11.38 16.18
CA VAL A 501 10.36 11.07 16.94
C VAL A 501 10.41 11.82 18.27
N PRO A 502 9.29 12.41 18.74
CA PRO A 502 9.32 13.21 19.96
C PRO A 502 9.87 12.46 21.19
N SER A 503 10.54 13.17 22.08
CA SER A 503 11.08 12.64 23.32
C SER A 503 10.94 13.68 24.42
N ASP A 504 10.21 13.35 25.49
CA ASP A 504 9.93 14.27 26.59
C ASP A 504 11.20 14.85 27.25
N ARG A 505 12.33 14.16 27.11
CA ARG A 505 13.61 14.53 27.74
C ARG A 505 14.63 15.12 26.77
N GLU A 506 14.52 14.82 25.47
CA GLU A 506 15.53 15.19 24.47
C GLU A 506 14.95 16.04 23.33
N GLY A 507 13.66 16.41 23.38
CA GLY A 507 12.96 17.10 22.29
C GLY A 507 12.55 16.09 21.22
N GLU A 508 13.51 15.64 20.42
CA GLU A 508 13.36 14.53 19.49
C GLU A 508 14.48 13.50 19.71
N VAL A 509 14.27 12.28 19.23
CA VAL A 509 15.30 11.24 19.13
C VAL A 509 15.19 10.52 17.78
N PRO A 510 16.30 10.02 17.21
CA PRO A 510 16.25 9.23 15.98
C PRO A 510 15.56 7.88 16.15
N LYS A 511 14.65 7.54 15.23
CA LYS A 511 14.06 6.20 15.04
C LYS A 511 14.35 5.72 13.63
N ALA A 512 14.78 4.47 13.47
CA ALA A 512 15.02 3.87 12.16
C ALA A 512 13.86 2.92 11.79
N PHE A 513 13.39 3.01 10.55
CA PHE A 513 12.60 1.97 9.90
C PHE A 513 13.51 1.21 8.93
N VAL A 514 13.49 -0.11 8.99
CA VAL A 514 14.45 -1.00 8.32
C VAL A 514 13.72 -2.05 7.51
N VAL A 515 14.10 -2.21 6.25
CA VAL A 515 13.78 -3.40 5.45
C VAL A 515 14.86 -4.42 5.72
N LYS A 516 14.49 -5.65 6.12
CA LYS A 516 15.47 -6.69 6.43
C LYS A 516 16.15 -7.22 5.17
N SER A 517 17.45 -7.52 5.26
CA SER A 517 18.17 -8.23 4.21
C SER A 517 17.59 -9.63 3.99
N PRO A 518 17.48 -10.13 2.75
CA PRO A 518 17.09 -11.51 2.47
C PRO A 518 18.00 -12.57 3.10
N SER A 519 19.22 -12.19 3.53
CA SER A 519 20.16 -13.05 4.25
C SER A 519 19.80 -13.28 5.72
N VAL A 520 18.82 -12.53 6.26
CA VAL A 520 18.28 -12.74 7.62
C VAL A 520 17.28 -13.90 7.56
N GLY A 521 17.54 -14.96 8.30
CA GLY A 521 16.67 -16.15 8.30
C GLY A 521 15.31 -15.86 8.95
N LEU A 522 14.28 -16.60 8.54
CA LEU A 522 12.95 -16.54 9.18
C LEU A 522 12.97 -16.90 10.67
N GLU A 523 14.03 -17.56 11.14
CA GLU A 523 14.25 -17.97 12.53
C GLU A 523 14.99 -16.92 13.38
N ASP A 524 15.57 -15.89 12.76
CA ASP A 524 16.27 -14.83 13.48
C ASP A 524 15.26 -13.93 14.20
N SER A 525 15.33 -13.89 15.53
CA SER A 525 14.44 -13.04 16.34
C SER A 525 14.63 -11.56 15.97
N ASP A 526 13.59 -10.91 15.46
CA ASP A 526 13.55 -9.47 15.14
C ASP A 526 14.12 -8.58 16.26
N ARG A 527 13.84 -8.93 17.52
CA ARG A 527 14.39 -8.21 18.68
C ARG A 527 15.91 -8.24 18.78
N MET A 528 16.54 -9.34 18.38
CA MET A 528 18.00 -9.48 18.36
C MET A 528 18.60 -8.67 17.21
N VAL A 529 18.00 -8.76 16.02
CA VAL A 529 18.42 -8.01 14.83
C VAL A 529 18.31 -6.50 15.07
N ALA A 530 17.18 -6.03 15.62
CA ALA A 530 16.98 -4.62 15.96
C ALA A 530 18.01 -4.11 16.98
N ARG A 531 18.35 -4.93 17.98
CA ARG A 531 19.38 -4.61 18.99
C ARG A 531 20.77 -4.56 18.37
N ASP A 532 21.07 -5.45 17.43
CA ASP A 532 22.36 -5.48 16.75
C ASP A 532 22.55 -4.25 15.86
N ILE A 533 21.51 -3.90 15.09
CA ILE A 533 21.45 -2.67 14.29
C ILE A 533 21.64 -1.43 15.19
N ALA A 534 20.93 -1.35 16.33
CA ALA A 534 21.09 -0.23 17.24
C ALA A 534 22.52 -0.16 17.81
N ARG A 535 23.11 -1.30 18.17
CA ARG A 535 24.50 -1.37 18.66
C ARG A 535 25.51 -0.93 17.62
N HIS A 536 25.29 -1.29 16.34
CA HIS A 536 26.15 -0.85 15.23
C HIS A 536 26.25 0.68 15.19
N VAL A 537 25.11 1.37 15.33
CA VAL A 537 25.09 2.84 15.43
C VAL A 537 25.79 3.34 16.70
N GLU A 538 25.55 2.70 17.85
CA GLU A 538 26.15 3.10 19.13
C GLU A 538 27.69 3.02 19.16
N GLN A 539 28.26 2.06 18.43
CA GLN A 539 29.71 1.84 18.36
C GLN A 539 30.44 2.89 17.51
N HIS A 540 29.77 3.46 16.50
CA HIS A 540 30.41 4.34 15.52
C HIS A 540 29.95 5.80 15.58
N LYS A 541 28.80 6.09 16.20
CA LYS A 541 28.20 7.44 16.22
C LYS A 541 28.13 8.02 17.63
N ALA A 542 28.20 9.35 17.72
CA ALA A 542 28.08 10.08 18.98
C ALA A 542 26.71 9.87 19.66
N LYS A 543 26.68 9.97 20.99
CA LYS A 543 25.51 9.63 21.83
C LYS A 543 24.19 10.32 21.48
N HIS A 544 24.25 11.53 20.92
CA HIS A 544 23.06 12.28 20.50
C HIS A 544 22.47 11.76 19.18
N LYS A 545 23.21 10.94 18.41
CA LYS A 545 22.77 10.32 17.15
C LYS A 545 22.25 8.89 17.31
N TRP A 546 22.29 8.32 18.52
CA TRP A 546 21.85 6.95 18.76
C TRP A 546 20.35 6.78 18.51
N LEU A 547 19.94 5.60 18.02
CA LEU A 547 18.56 5.25 17.66
C LEU A 547 17.65 5.03 18.90
N LYS A 548 17.56 6.02 19.78
CA LYS A 548 16.75 5.94 21.01
C LYS A 548 15.24 5.89 20.76
N GLY A 549 14.80 6.27 19.56
CA GLY A 549 13.43 6.09 19.09
C GLY A 549 13.11 4.65 18.67
N GLY A 550 14.12 3.78 18.62
CA GLY A 550 14.01 2.36 18.28
C GLY A 550 14.29 2.04 16.81
N VAL A 551 14.23 0.74 16.50
CA VAL A 551 14.30 0.18 15.15
C VAL A 551 12.99 -0.55 14.89
N GLU A 552 12.31 -0.23 13.79
CA GLU A 552 11.07 -0.86 13.35
C GLU A 552 11.26 -1.51 11.99
N PHE A 553 10.80 -2.74 11.80
CA PHE A 553 10.91 -3.40 10.50
C PHE A 553 9.71 -3.10 9.61
N ILE A 554 9.97 -2.77 8.35
CA ILE A 554 8.97 -2.50 7.31
C ILE A 554 9.31 -3.29 6.05
N ASP A 555 8.32 -3.57 5.21
CA ASP A 555 8.53 -4.35 3.99
C ASP A 555 9.23 -3.53 2.90
N VAL A 556 8.93 -2.23 2.80
CA VAL A 556 9.51 -1.33 1.79
C VAL A 556 9.64 0.09 2.32
N VAL A 557 10.76 0.76 2.02
CA VAL A 557 10.91 2.20 2.28
C VAL A 557 10.08 2.98 1.27
N PRO A 558 9.17 3.88 1.69
CA PRO A 558 8.37 4.66 0.75
C PRO A 558 9.27 5.69 0.04
N LYS A 559 9.35 5.59 -1.29
CA LYS A 559 10.19 6.44 -2.15
C LYS A 559 9.37 6.95 -3.35
N SER A 560 9.70 8.14 -3.85
CA SER A 560 9.19 8.63 -5.13
C SER A 560 9.83 7.84 -6.29
N PRO A 561 9.27 7.91 -7.52
CA PRO A 561 9.91 7.37 -8.71
C PRO A 561 11.30 7.95 -9.02
N SER A 562 11.60 9.16 -8.51
CA SER A 562 12.94 9.77 -8.57
C SER A 562 13.88 9.29 -7.46
N GLY A 563 13.48 8.33 -6.64
CA GLY A 563 14.28 7.76 -5.56
C GLY A 563 14.29 8.56 -4.25
N LYS A 564 13.53 9.67 -4.17
CA LYS A 564 13.45 10.52 -2.97
C LYS A 564 12.62 9.83 -1.88
N ILE A 565 13.17 9.72 -0.68
CA ILE A 565 12.47 9.12 0.47
C ILE A 565 11.28 9.99 0.88
N LEU A 566 10.11 9.38 1.02
CA LEU A 566 8.87 10.04 1.44
C LEU A 566 8.71 9.97 2.96
N ARG A 567 9.65 10.56 3.71
CA ARG A 567 9.70 10.51 5.20
C ARG A 567 8.41 10.94 5.88
N ARG A 568 7.65 11.86 5.25
CA ARG A 568 6.37 12.33 5.75
C ARG A 568 5.42 11.17 6.05
N LEU A 569 5.32 10.17 5.15
CA LEU A 569 4.42 9.04 5.35
C LEU A 569 4.74 8.28 6.65
N LEU A 570 6.03 8.11 6.96
CA LEU A 570 6.47 7.43 8.19
C LEU A 570 6.35 8.32 9.44
N ARG A 571 6.57 9.63 9.31
CA ARG A 571 6.31 10.60 10.40
C ARG A 571 4.82 10.64 10.74
N ASP A 572 3.96 10.66 9.74
CA ASP A 572 2.50 10.67 9.90
C ASP A 572 2.04 9.36 10.56
N GLN A 573 2.56 8.20 10.10
CA GLN A 573 2.33 6.91 10.74
C GLN A 573 2.80 6.87 12.21
N GLU A 574 3.99 7.37 12.51
CA GLU A 574 4.54 7.40 13.87
C GLU A 574 3.79 8.39 14.77
N LYS A 575 3.40 9.56 14.24
CA LYS A 575 2.57 10.55 14.94
C LYS A 575 1.21 9.96 15.27
N GLU A 576 0.62 9.19 14.35
CA GLU A 576 -0.64 8.48 14.59
C GLU A 576 -0.46 7.35 15.60
N LYS A 577 0.62 6.55 15.53
CA LYS A 577 0.96 5.54 16.55
C LYS A 577 1.13 6.16 17.93
N ARG A 578 1.79 7.30 18.05
CA ARG A 578 1.97 8.04 19.30
C ARG A 578 0.69 8.70 19.79
N ARG A 579 -0.16 9.22 18.89
CA ARG A 579 -1.50 9.70 19.26
C ARG A 579 -2.35 8.56 19.82
N LYS A 580 -2.20 7.35 19.26
CA LYS A 580 -2.82 6.11 19.76
C LYS A 580 -2.22 5.63 21.10
N GLN A 581 -0.94 5.88 21.36
CA GLN A 581 -0.24 5.51 22.61
C GLN A 581 -0.28 6.60 23.71
N GLY A 582 -0.59 7.85 23.36
CA GLY A 582 -0.39 9.05 24.18
C GLY A 582 -1.68 9.72 24.63
N SER A 583 -2.38 9.11 25.57
CA SER A 583 -3.35 9.76 26.47
C SER A 583 -2.94 9.53 27.93
N LYS A 584 -1.74 9.97 28.29
CA LYS A 584 -1.31 10.11 29.69
C LYS A 584 -0.59 11.44 29.90
N LEU A 585 -1.35 12.49 30.20
CA LEU A 585 -0.82 13.74 30.74
C LEU A 585 -0.52 13.60 32.26
N PRO A 586 0.48 14.31 32.80
CA PRO A 586 0.89 14.19 34.20
C PRO A 586 -0.10 14.90 35.13
N ARG A 587 -0.54 14.22 36.19
CA ARG A 587 -1.47 14.76 37.20
C ARG A 587 -0.80 15.85 38.05
N PRO A 588 -1.46 16.98 38.37
CA PRO A 588 -0.98 17.91 39.37
C PRO A 588 -1.13 17.31 40.78
N ARG A 589 -0.18 17.66 41.66
CA ARG A 589 -0.12 17.28 43.08
C ARG A 589 -1.47 17.46 43.77
N ARG A 590 -2.06 16.38 44.30
CA ARG A 590 -3.11 16.44 45.33
C ARG A 590 -2.58 15.85 46.64
N ALA A 591 -2.83 16.61 47.69
CA ALA A 591 -2.44 16.38 49.06
C ALA A 591 -2.95 15.03 49.60
N ARG A 592 -2.19 14.49 50.55
CA ARG A 592 -2.55 13.34 51.39
C ARG A 592 -3.91 13.60 52.06
N ALA A 593 -4.89 12.76 51.78
CA ALA A 593 -5.97 12.44 52.70
C ALA A 593 -6.12 10.92 52.71
N SER A 594 -5.69 10.34 53.82
CA SER A 594 -5.84 8.95 54.22
C SER A 594 -7.31 8.61 54.46
N LEU A 595 -7.83 7.59 53.78
CA LEU A 595 -8.98 6.81 54.22
C LEU A 595 -8.76 5.36 53.77
N SER A 596 -8.46 4.53 54.75
CA SER A 596 -8.34 3.08 54.72
C SER A 596 -9.71 2.39 54.87
N LEU A 597 -9.73 1.08 54.57
CA LEU A 597 -10.83 0.09 54.63
C LEU A 597 -11.74 0.09 53.38
N GLU A 598 -12.05 -1.01 52.71
CA GLU A 598 -12.07 -2.43 53.07
C GLU A 598 -12.17 -3.26 51.77
N MET A 599 -11.41 -4.35 51.62
CA MET A 599 -11.71 -5.36 50.60
C MET A 599 -12.94 -6.15 51.05
N LYS A 600 -14.09 -5.96 50.38
CA LYS A 600 -15.25 -6.84 50.55
C LYS A 600 -15.15 -8.06 49.61
N PRO A 601 -15.46 -9.26 50.10
CA PRO A 601 -15.53 -10.47 49.29
C PRO A 601 -16.72 -10.36 48.32
N ARG A 602 -16.51 -10.72 47.06
CA ARG A 602 -17.60 -10.81 46.06
C ARG A 602 -18.49 -11.98 46.44
N HIS A 603 -19.57 -11.71 47.17
CA HIS A 603 -20.71 -12.60 47.28
C HIS A 603 -21.66 -12.42 46.09
N SER A 604 -22.25 -13.55 45.73
CA SER A 604 -23.15 -13.84 44.61
C SER A 604 -24.34 -12.89 44.47
N GLN A 605 -24.55 -12.39 43.24
CA GLN A 605 -25.80 -11.91 42.61
C GLN A 605 -25.33 -11.15 41.34
N THR A 606 -25.67 -11.44 40.10
CA THR A 606 -26.74 -12.21 39.44
C THR A 606 -26.20 -12.71 38.09
N ASN A 607 -26.84 -13.73 37.53
CA ASN A 607 -26.58 -14.36 36.23
C ASN A 607 -26.79 -13.39 35.04
N LYS A 608 -26.06 -12.27 34.98
CA LYS A 608 -26.13 -11.30 33.87
C LYS A 608 -25.33 -11.84 32.69
N ALA A 609 -25.97 -11.90 31.53
CA ALA A 609 -25.31 -12.23 30.27
C ALA A 609 -24.14 -11.27 29.99
N ALA A 610 -23.10 -11.77 29.35
CA ALA A 610 -21.88 -11.04 29.03
C ALA A 610 -21.96 -10.33 27.68
N ILE A 611 -22.62 -10.94 26.69
CA ILE A 611 -22.73 -10.40 25.34
C ILE A 611 -24.21 -10.19 25.00
N GLN A 612 -24.54 -9.02 24.46
CA GLN A 612 -25.81 -8.76 23.81
C GLN A 612 -25.60 -8.65 22.30
N VAL A 613 -26.41 -9.35 21.52
CA VAL A 613 -26.46 -9.28 20.05
C VAL A 613 -27.85 -8.82 19.63
N ILE A 614 -27.96 -7.67 18.97
CA ILE A 614 -29.21 -7.09 18.47
C ILE A 614 -29.31 -7.37 16.96
N CYS A 615 -30.39 -8.01 16.53
CA CYS A 615 -30.64 -8.30 15.12
C CYS A 615 -31.32 -7.13 14.42
N LEU A 616 -30.70 -6.64 13.33
CA LEU A 616 -31.25 -5.58 12.50
C LEU A 616 -31.77 -6.17 11.18
N GLY A 617 -33.04 -5.91 10.86
CA GLY A 617 -33.61 -6.30 9.57
C GLY A 617 -33.17 -5.40 8.40
N SER A 618 -33.33 -5.92 7.19
CA SER A 618 -33.08 -5.20 5.94
C SER A 618 -34.17 -4.15 5.65
N GLY A 619 -33.82 -3.10 4.91
CA GLY A 619 -34.76 -2.04 4.49
C GLY A 619 -34.86 -1.86 2.97
N GLY A 620 -34.55 -2.90 2.18
CA GLY A 620 -34.34 -2.74 0.73
C GLY A 620 -34.80 -3.89 -0.17
N GLY A 621 -35.66 -4.81 0.32
CA GLY A 621 -36.20 -5.93 -0.47
C GLY A 621 -37.69 -6.19 -0.17
N PRO A 622 -38.37 -7.04 -0.95
CA PRO A 622 -39.84 -7.18 -0.91
C PRO A 622 -40.44 -7.82 0.36
N SER A 623 -39.65 -8.26 1.34
CA SER A 623 -40.11 -8.63 2.69
C SER A 623 -39.01 -8.30 3.72
N GLU A 624 -39.35 -7.58 4.80
CA GLU A 624 -38.40 -6.91 5.72
C GLU A 624 -37.92 -7.78 6.91
N ASP A 625 -37.95 -9.12 6.79
CA ASP A 625 -37.48 -10.03 7.86
C ASP A 625 -36.04 -10.56 7.66
N ASN A 626 -35.40 -10.24 6.53
CA ASN A 626 -34.00 -10.60 6.29
C ASN A 626 -33.09 -9.82 7.26
N VAL A 627 -32.54 -10.46 8.28
CA VAL A 627 -31.48 -9.88 9.13
C VAL A 627 -30.21 -9.75 8.30
N THR A 628 -29.80 -8.53 7.95
CA THR A 628 -28.59 -8.25 7.14
C THR A 628 -27.51 -7.46 7.91
N GLY A 629 -27.74 -7.23 9.20
CA GLY A 629 -26.78 -6.59 10.09
C GLY A 629 -27.08 -6.86 11.55
N LEU A 630 -26.04 -6.86 12.37
CA LEU A 630 -26.11 -7.12 13.81
C LEU A 630 -25.38 -6.01 14.57
N LEU A 631 -25.83 -5.72 15.79
CA LEU A 631 -25.07 -4.90 16.75
C LEU A 631 -24.68 -5.77 17.93
N VAL A 632 -23.40 -5.80 18.26
CA VAL A 632 -22.84 -6.60 19.34
C VAL A 632 -22.18 -5.69 20.36
N ARG A 633 -22.48 -5.91 21.65
CA ARG A 633 -21.77 -5.23 22.75
C ARG A 633 -21.50 -6.17 23.92
N SER A 634 -20.48 -5.83 24.69
CA SER A 634 -20.33 -6.33 26.05
C SER A 634 -21.38 -5.67 26.94
N THR A 635 -22.01 -6.42 27.83
CA THR A 635 -22.94 -5.85 28.81
C THR A 635 -22.20 -5.12 29.93
N ALA A 636 -20.92 -5.42 30.14
CA ALA A 636 -20.07 -4.82 31.16
C ALA A 636 -19.68 -3.37 30.83
N THR A 637 -19.67 -3.00 29.55
CA THR A 637 -19.38 -1.64 29.09
C THR A 637 -20.61 -0.72 29.12
N GLU A 638 -21.75 -1.23 29.57
CA GLU A 638 -23.03 -0.53 29.53
C GLU A 638 -23.30 0.05 28.12
N TRP A 639 -23.82 1.27 28.02
CA TRP A 639 -23.95 2.01 26.77
C TRP A 639 -22.83 3.04 26.58
N ALA A 640 -21.58 2.70 26.94
CA ALA A 640 -20.44 3.60 26.77
C ALA A 640 -20.27 4.04 25.30
N ARG A 641 -19.63 5.19 25.08
CA ARG A 641 -19.35 5.69 23.73
C ARG A 641 -18.31 4.81 23.05
N GLY A 642 -18.62 4.30 21.86
CA GLY A 642 -17.71 3.42 21.12
C GLY A 642 -17.66 1.98 21.61
N SER A 643 -18.68 1.53 22.35
CA SER A 643 -18.82 0.17 22.89
C SER A 643 -19.63 -0.79 22.00
N LEU A 644 -20.12 -0.30 20.85
CA LEU A 644 -20.97 -1.08 19.95
C LEU A 644 -20.20 -1.48 18.68
N LEU A 645 -20.22 -2.78 18.39
CA LEU A 645 -19.65 -3.42 17.22
C LEU A 645 -20.78 -3.71 16.22
N ALA A 646 -20.70 -3.18 15.00
CA ALA A 646 -21.62 -3.53 13.93
C ALA A 646 -21.05 -4.71 13.13
N VAL A 647 -21.80 -5.79 12.95
CA VAL A 647 -21.42 -6.93 12.11
C VAL A 647 -22.33 -6.96 10.91
N ASP A 648 -21.75 -6.84 9.72
CA ASP A 648 -22.39 -6.61 8.44
C ASP A 648 -23.30 -5.37 8.44
N ALA A 649 -23.07 -4.50 7.49
CA ALA A 649 -23.53 -3.14 7.54
C ALA A 649 -24.93 -2.94 6.95
N GLY A 650 -25.78 -3.96 6.86
CA GLY A 650 -27.13 -3.85 6.28
C GLY A 650 -28.04 -2.87 7.03
N SER A 651 -28.53 -1.82 6.34
CA SER A 651 -29.61 -0.89 6.75
C SER A 651 -29.62 -0.34 8.20
N HIS A 652 -28.46 -0.21 8.87
CA HIS A 652 -28.36 0.18 10.31
C HIS A 652 -29.19 1.39 10.72
N LEU A 653 -29.03 2.55 10.06
CA LEU A 653 -29.72 3.76 10.49
C LEU A 653 -31.25 3.63 10.37
N ALA A 654 -31.73 3.04 9.28
CA ALA A 654 -33.16 2.83 9.05
C ALA A 654 -33.74 1.81 10.04
N ALA A 655 -33.04 0.69 10.27
CA ALA A 655 -33.46 -0.32 11.23
C ALA A 655 -33.51 0.23 12.66
N ILE A 656 -32.46 0.94 13.09
CA ILE A 656 -32.44 1.59 14.42
C ILE A 656 -33.54 2.65 14.52
N THR A 657 -33.79 3.41 13.44
CA THR A 657 -34.89 4.40 13.41
C THR A 657 -36.24 3.71 13.65
N ARG A 658 -36.55 2.61 12.94
CA ARG A 658 -37.81 1.87 13.13
C ARG A 658 -37.94 1.27 14.53
N ILE A 659 -36.84 0.75 15.10
CA ILE A 659 -36.82 0.27 16.48
C ILE A 659 -37.16 1.45 17.41
N PHE A 660 -36.58 2.63 17.22
CA PHE A 660 -36.92 3.80 18.02
C PHE A 660 -38.32 4.36 17.77
N GLU A 661 -38.84 4.36 16.54
CA GLU A 661 -40.21 4.79 16.24
C GLU A 661 -41.26 3.94 16.96
N LYS A 662 -40.99 2.65 17.18
CA LYS A 662 -41.87 1.76 17.96
C LYS A 662 -41.78 1.96 19.47
N ASN A 663 -40.65 2.48 19.97
CA ASN A 663 -40.32 2.49 21.40
C ASN A 663 -40.24 3.90 22.03
N LEU A 664 -40.17 4.97 21.22
CA LEU A 664 -40.22 6.36 21.70
C LEU A 664 -41.68 6.84 21.82
N PRO A 665 -42.00 7.72 22.79
CA PRO A 665 -43.31 8.35 22.85
C PRO A 665 -43.55 9.26 21.64
N ASN A 666 -44.71 9.15 20.97
CA ASN A 666 -45.07 9.89 19.74
C ASN A 666 -44.80 11.41 19.80
N GLU A 667 -44.16 11.96 18.76
CA GLU A 667 -43.84 13.39 18.58
C GLU A 667 -45.08 14.28 18.36
N ALA A 668 -45.07 15.50 18.92
CA ALA A 668 -45.93 16.60 18.48
C ALA A 668 -45.44 17.15 17.11
N PRO A 669 -46.31 17.72 16.24
CA PRO A 669 -45.93 18.11 14.88
C PRO A 669 -44.89 19.23 14.84
N ALA A 670 -43.93 19.14 13.91
CA ALA A 670 -42.87 20.14 13.71
C ALA A 670 -43.40 21.46 13.07
N PRO A 671 -42.78 22.65 13.34
CA PRO A 671 -43.22 23.92 12.79
C PRO A 671 -42.82 24.10 11.31
N GLU A 672 -43.73 24.63 10.49
CA GLU A 672 -43.51 24.97 9.07
C GLU A 672 -42.43 26.05 8.89
N LEU A 673 -41.53 25.84 7.92
CA LEU A 673 -40.50 26.82 7.49
C LEU A 673 -41.10 27.78 6.44
N PRO A 674 -40.80 29.09 6.49
CA PRO A 674 -41.35 30.05 5.53
C PRO A 674 -40.68 29.96 4.14
N PRO A 675 -41.36 30.38 3.06
CA PRO A 675 -40.88 30.21 1.68
C PRO A 675 -39.74 31.17 1.33
N GLN A 676 -38.75 30.69 0.57
CA GLN A 676 -37.68 31.53 0.00
C GLN A 676 -38.17 32.22 -1.29
N GLU A 677 -38.16 33.55 -1.32
CA GLU A 677 -38.40 34.34 -2.52
C GLU A 677 -37.19 34.30 -3.48
N MET A 678 -37.49 34.16 -4.77
CA MET A 678 -36.54 34.31 -5.88
C MET A 678 -36.37 35.79 -6.20
N GLU A 679 -35.14 36.29 -6.33
CA GLU A 679 -34.86 37.55 -7.03
C GLU A 679 -33.77 37.38 -8.09
N THR A 680 -34.06 37.99 -9.23
CA THR A 680 -33.36 38.01 -10.52
C THR A 680 -32.49 39.26 -10.69
N ASP A 681 -31.38 39.11 -11.42
CA ASP A 681 -30.64 40.07 -12.27
C ASP A 681 -30.19 41.46 -11.76
N GLY A 682 -28.92 41.82 -12.07
CA GLY A 682 -28.59 43.21 -12.45
C GLY A 682 -27.27 43.82 -11.94
N ILE A 683 -26.47 44.32 -12.87
CA ILE A 683 -25.15 44.97 -12.77
C ILE A 683 -25.18 46.36 -12.08
N SER A 684 -24.21 46.69 -11.21
CA SER A 684 -23.46 47.97 -11.17
C SER A 684 -22.47 48.09 -9.99
N SER A 685 -21.53 49.03 -10.11
CA SER A 685 -20.22 49.21 -9.47
C SER A 685 -20.24 49.82 -8.04
N PRO A 686 -19.08 49.93 -7.33
CA PRO A 686 -19.01 49.83 -5.87
C PRO A 686 -18.91 51.18 -5.14
N THR A 687 -19.56 51.32 -3.99
CA THR A 687 -19.10 52.18 -2.88
C THR A 687 -19.78 51.83 -1.54
N SER A 688 -19.02 51.99 -0.45
CA SER A 688 -19.42 52.14 0.98
C SER A 688 -19.52 50.89 1.89
N SER A 689 -18.56 50.86 2.85
CA SER A 689 -18.58 50.41 4.27
C SER A 689 -19.22 49.07 4.71
N PRO A 690 -18.55 48.28 5.59
CA PRO A 690 -19.08 46.99 6.07
C PRO A 690 -20.12 47.17 7.21
N PRO A 691 -21.21 46.36 7.24
CA PRO A 691 -22.17 46.39 8.34
C PRO A 691 -21.75 45.47 9.50
N THR A 692 -22.05 45.92 10.71
CA THR A 692 -21.87 45.23 11.99
C THR A 692 -22.86 44.07 12.15
N ARG A 693 -22.36 42.88 12.53
CA ARG A 693 -23.18 41.70 12.87
C ARG A 693 -23.72 41.81 14.30
N ASN A 694 -25.04 41.67 14.45
CA ASN A 694 -25.71 41.46 15.74
C ASN A 694 -25.47 40.02 16.25
N PRO A 695 -25.37 39.79 17.58
CA PRO A 695 -25.17 38.45 18.14
C PRO A 695 -26.48 37.63 18.17
N ILE A 696 -26.41 36.38 17.73
CA ILE A 696 -27.48 35.37 17.80
C ILE A 696 -27.57 34.82 19.23
N GLN A 697 -28.77 34.79 19.83
CA GLN A 697 -29.03 34.14 21.12
C GLN A 697 -28.98 32.60 21.02
N PRO A 698 -28.43 31.89 22.03
CA PRO A 698 -28.36 30.42 22.01
C PRO A 698 -29.72 29.76 22.31
N LYS A 699 -30.13 28.81 21.46
CA LYS A 699 -31.26 27.89 21.70
C LYS A 699 -30.94 26.94 22.85
N THR A 700 -31.85 26.79 23.80
CA THR A 700 -31.83 25.78 24.88
C THR A 700 -31.99 24.36 24.29
N LEU A 701 -31.15 23.41 24.73
CA LEU A 701 -31.19 22.00 24.30
C LEU A 701 -32.25 21.22 25.11
N PRO A 702 -32.95 20.23 24.50
CA PRO A 702 -33.92 19.37 25.21
C PRO A 702 -33.25 18.40 26.19
N GLU A 703 -33.98 17.98 27.23
CA GLU A 703 -33.50 17.02 28.24
C GLU A 703 -33.36 15.59 27.66
N PRO A 704 -32.36 14.79 28.09
CA PRO A 704 -32.16 13.42 27.61
C PRO A 704 -33.28 12.45 28.05
N ILE A 705 -33.73 11.57 27.14
CA ILE A 705 -34.71 10.51 27.37
C ILE A 705 -33.97 9.19 27.58
N VAL A 706 -34.30 8.39 28.60
CA VAL A 706 -33.76 7.03 28.75
C VAL A 706 -34.84 6.02 28.34
N LEU A 707 -34.48 5.04 27.51
CA LEU A 707 -35.42 3.98 27.11
C LEU A 707 -35.58 2.94 28.22
N ASP A 708 -36.82 2.63 28.59
CA ASP A 708 -37.11 1.64 29.63
C ASP A 708 -37.22 0.20 29.09
N ASN A 709 -37.53 0.02 27.80
CA ASN A 709 -37.80 -1.27 27.17
C ASN A 709 -37.18 -1.39 25.76
N GLY A 710 -37.10 -2.62 25.26
CA GLY A 710 -36.57 -2.95 23.92
C GLY A 710 -35.05 -3.16 23.88
N PRO A 711 -34.48 -3.44 22.68
CA PRO A 711 -33.06 -3.79 22.53
C PRO A 711 -32.07 -2.73 23.02
N PHE A 712 -32.52 -1.46 23.04
CA PHE A 712 -31.75 -0.30 23.48
C PHE A 712 -32.11 0.16 24.91
N ALA A 713 -32.75 -0.68 25.72
CA ALA A 713 -33.11 -0.35 27.09
C ALA A 713 -31.88 0.10 27.91
N GLY A 714 -32.04 1.16 28.69
CA GLY A 714 -30.99 1.81 29.48
C GLY A 714 -30.09 2.78 28.69
N LEU A 715 -30.28 2.95 27.37
CA LEU A 715 -29.56 3.95 26.59
C LEU A 715 -30.15 5.34 26.82
N SER A 716 -29.29 6.31 27.17
CA SER A 716 -29.66 7.73 27.27
C SER A 716 -29.59 8.40 25.90
N LEU A 717 -30.73 8.91 25.44
CA LEU A 717 -30.95 9.52 24.13
C LEU A 717 -31.06 11.05 24.25
N PRO A 718 -30.19 11.83 23.57
CA PRO A 718 -30.14 13.28 23.74
C PRO A 718 -31.13 14.06 22.85
N HIS A 719 -31.93 13.39 22.03
CA HIS A 719 -32.85 14.04 21.09
C HIS A 719 -34.29 13.53 21.27
N ALA A 720 -35.26 14.34 20.86
CA ALA A 720 -36.67 13.94 20.88
C ALA A 720 -37.01 12.97 19.73
N SER A 721 -36.39 13.13 18.56
CA SER A 721 -36.77 12.37 17.36
C SER A 721 -36.04 11.03 17.24
N ALA A 722 -36.77 10.01 16.80
CA ALA A 722 -36.24 8.67 16.53
C ALA A 722 -35.06 8.71 15.55
N ARG A 723 -35.18 9.50 14.48
CA ARG A 723 -34.13 9.66 13.45
C ARG A 723 -32.85 10.29 14.01
N ALA A 724 -32.97 11.33 14.84
CA ALA A 724 -31.79 11.98 15.44
C ALA A 724 -31.10 11.05 16.45
N ASN A 725 -31.88 10.29 17.22
CA ASN A 725 -31.36 9.29 18.15
C ASN A 725 -30.70 8.11 17.42
N ALA A 726 -31.25 7.64 16.31
CA ALA A 726 -30.62 6.61 15.49
C ALA A 726 -29.26 7.09 14.95
N ALA A 727 -29.19 8.33 14.47
CA ALA A 727 -27.92 8.94 14.06
C ALA A 727 -26.95 9.10 15.24
N HIS A 728 -27.46 9.38 16.45
CA HIS A 728 -26.65 9.43 17.66
C HIS A 728 -26.00 8.08 17.97
N VAL A 729 -26.75 6.98 17.91
CA VAL A 729 -26.23 5.61 18.11
C VAL A 729 -25.09 5.30 17.13
N VAL A 730 -25.34 5.51 15.83
CA VAL A 730 -24.34 5.19 14.80
C VAL A 730 -23.11 6.10 14.90
N ARG A 731 -23.24 7.37 15.31
CA ARG A 731 -22.11 8.30 15.46
C ARG A 731 -21.31 8.10 16.75
N ALA A 732 -21.98 7.95 17.89
CA ALA A 732 -21.37 7.98 19.21
C ALA A 732 -21.08 6.61 19.80
N HIS A 733 -21.90 5.59 19.51
CA HIS A 733 -21.79 4.27 20.12
C HIS A 733 -21.14 3.24 19.21
N VAL A 734 -21.47 3.22 17.91
CA VAL A 734 -20.81 2.31 16.95
C VAL A 734 -19.36 2.73 16.73
N SER A 735 -18.39 1.91 17.14
CA SER A 735 -16.97 2.19 16.90
C SER A 735 -16.44 1.53 15.65
N THR A 736 -16.92 0.32 15.36
CA THR A 736 -16.25 -0.60 14.44
C THR A 736 -17.28 -1.42 13.69
N TYR A 737 -17.00 -1.63 12.41
CA TYR A 737 -17.76 -2.47 11.50
C TYR A 737 -16.92 -3.71 11.20
N LEU A 738 -17.46 -4.89 11.48
CA LEU A 738 -16.97 -6.17 10.98
C LEU A 738 -17.71 -6.48 9.69
N ILE A 739 -16.98 -6.76 8.62
CA ILE A 739 -17.57 -7.20 7.36
C ILE A 739 -17.16 -8.64 7.12
N THR A 740 -18.13 -9.54 7.04
CA THR A 740 -17.90 -10.97 6.81
C THR A 740 -17.38 -11.21 5.39
N HIS A 741 -17.99 -10.56 4.39
CA HIS A 741 -17.61 -10.68 2.99
C HIS A 741 -18.11 -9.46 2.17
N PRO A 742 -17.54 -9.20 0.97
CA PRO A 742 -17.74 -7.95 0.23
C PRO A 742 -18.97 -8.01 -0.71
N HIS A 743 -20.06 -8.69 -0.34
CA HIS A 743 -21.30 -8.62 -1.11
C HIS A 743 -22.02 -7.29 -0.86
N LEU A 744 -22.78 -6.87 -1.88
CA LEU A 744 -23.39 -5.55 -1.88
C LEU A 744 -24.40 -5.39 -0.75
N ASP A 745 -25.19 -6.40 -0.43
CA ASP A 745 -26.14 -6.41 0.68
C ASP A 745 -25.47 -6.27 2.05
N HIS A 746 -24.32 -6.91 2.29
CA HIS A 746 -23.57 -6.81 3.56
C HIS A 746 -22.80 -5.49 3.72
N LEU A 747 -22.46 -4.79 2.62
CA LEU A 747 -21.80 -3.47 2.69
C LEU A 747 -22.75 -2.28 2.39
N SER A 748 -23.95 -2.52 1.85
CA SER A 748 -24.87 -1.49 1.34
C SER A 748 -25.30 -0.46 2.36
N GLY A 749 -25.43 -0.80 3.65
CA GLY A 749 -25.74 0.20 4.66
C GLY A 749 -24.48 0.87 5.23
N PHE A 750 -23.27 0.34 5.04
CA PHE A 750 -22.04 1.12 5.27
C PHE A 750 -21.98 2.24 4.24
N ALA A 751 -21.97 1.84 2.96
CA ALA A 751 -22.79 2.38 1.88
C ALA A 751 -23.57 3.69 2.08
N ILE A 752 -24.81 3.47 2.46
CA ILE A 752 -25.86 4.46 2.39
C ILE A 752 -25.88 5.31 3.67
N ASN A 753 -25.32 4.84 4.79
CA ASN A 753 -25.32 5.56 6.07
C ASN A 753 -24.20 6.61 6.16
N THR A 754 -24.19 7.59 5.24
CA THR A 754 -23.26 8.74 5.28
C THR A 754 -23.28 9.49 6.63
N ALA A 755 -24.43 9.46 7.32
CA ALA A 755 -24.58 10.00 8.67
C ALA A 755 -23.62 9.36 9.70
N ALA A 756 -23.15 8.13 9.47
CA ALA A 756 -22.17 7.45 10.30
C ALA A 756 -20.78 8.11 10.27
N PHE A 757 -20.48 8.88 9.22
CA PHE A 757 -19.18 9.51 8.99
C PHE A 757 -19.21 11.03 9.19
N HIS A 758 -20.40 11.63 9.27
CA HIS A 758 -20.55 13.06 9.47
C HIS A 758 -20.46 13.44 10.96
N ALA A 759 -19.66 14.48 11.27
CA ALA A 759 -19.48 15.03 12.63
C ALA A 759 -19.00 14.01 13.68
N THR A 760 -18.28 12.98 13.25
CA THR A 760 -17.67 12.00 14.16
C THR A 760 -16.31 12.48 14.65
N SER A 761 -16.03 12.34 15.94
CA SER A 761 -14.78 12.81 16.54
C SER A 761 -13.53 11.99 16.14
N ARG A 762 -13.73 10.83 15.50
CA ARG A 762 -12.67 9.92 15.03
C ARG A 762 -13.15 9.15 13.78
N PRO A 763 -12.24 8.73 12.90
CA PRO A 763 -12.57 7.80 11.81
C PRO A 763 -13.21 6.52 12.38
N LYS A 764 -14.23 6.00 11.68
CA LYS A 764 -14.80 4.69 11.99
C LYS A 764 -13.81 3.61 11.61
N ARG A 765 -13.88 2.45 12.26
CA ARG A 765 -12.99 1.33 11.95
C ARG A 765 -13.72 0.27 11.15
N LEU A 766 -13.10 -0.26 10.10
CA LEU A 766 -13.56 -1.45 9.39
C LEU A 766 -12.56 -2.57 9.65
N ALA A 767 -12.99 -3.60 10.38
CA ALA A 767 -12.18 -4.77 10.71
C ALA A 767 -12.62 -5.97 9.86
N ALA A 768 -11.72 -6.55 9.09
CA ALA A 768 -12.00 -7.71 8.25
C ALA A 768 -10.70 -8.45 7.89
N LEU A 769 -10.80 -9.67 7.35
CA LEU A 769 -9.65 -10.39 6.80
C LEU A 769 -9.11 -9.68 5.54
N PRO A 770 -7.83 -9.89 5.17
CA PRO A 770 -7.19 -9.10 4.11
C PRO A 770 -7.88 -9.21 2.75
N PHE A 771 -8.46 -10.38 2.43
CA PHE A 771 -9.18 -10.57 1.17
C PHE A 771 -10.47 -9.72 1.11
N THR A 772 -11.22 -9.61 2.21
CA THR A 772 -12.41 -8.75 2.30
C THR A 772 -12.02 -7.29 2.21
N VAL A 773 -10.96 -6.87 2.91
CA VAL A 773 -10.45 -5.49 2.83
C VAL A 773 -10.04 -5.16 1.39
N GLU A 774 -9.28 -6.04 0.75
CA GLU A 774 -8.84 -5.84 -0.63
C GLU A 774 -10.01 -5.81 -1.61
N ALA A 775 -11.00 -6.69 -1.44
CA ALA A 775 -12.19 -6.68 -2.28
C ALA A 775 -13.03 -5.41 -2.08
N ILE A 776 -13.21 -4.94 -0.85
CA ILE A 776 -13.88 -3.66 -0.57
C ILE A 776 -13.11 -2.51 -1.22
N LYS A 777 -11.78 -2.45 -1.08
CA LYS A 777 -10.96 -1.41 -1.72
C LYS A 777 -11.06 -1.45 -3.24
N ARG A 778 -10.89 -2.64 -3.83
CA ARG A 778 -10.84 -2.82 -5.29
C ARG A 778 -12.19 -2.64 -5.96
N HIS A 779 -13.27 -3.08 -5.32
CA HIS A 779 -14.58 -3.15 -5.96
C HIS A 779 -15.52 -2.06 -5.47
N ILE A 780 -15.34 -1.52 -4.26
CA ILE A 780 -16.31 -0.59 -3.66
C ILE A 780 -15.68 0.79 -3.39
N PHE A 781 -14.60 0.86 -2.61
CA PHE A 781 -13.82 2.08 -2.34
C PHE A 781 -12.69 2.31 -3.35
N ASN A 782 -13.03 2.18 -4.63
CA ASN A 782 -12.09 2.32 -5.74
C ASN A 782 -12.20 3.69 -6.44
N ASP A 783 -12.86 4.65 -5.80
CA ASP A 783 -13.21 5.97 -6.34
C ASP A 783 -14.13 5.94 -7.59
N VAL A 784 -14.59 4.76 -8.00
CA VAL A 784 -15.52 4.57 -9.13
C VAL A 784 -16.94 4.26 -8.64
N ILE A 785 -17.10 3.22 -7.81
CA ILE A 785 -18.41 2.87 -7.25
C ILE A 785 -18.75 3.81 -6.10
N TRP A 786 -17.75 4.12 -5.26
CA TRP A 786 -17.90 5.02 -4.13
C TRP A 786 -16.54 5.65 -3.79
N PRO A 787 -16.46 6.95 -3.37
CA PRO A 787 -15.23 7.57 -2.91
C PRO A 787 -14.52 6.70 -1.89
N ASN A 788 -13.21 6.65 -2.00
CA ASN A 788 -12.36 6.00 -1.04
C ASN A 788 -12.48 6.74 0.30
N LEU A 789 -13.34 6.21 1.18
CA LEU A 789 -13.58 6.77 2.50
C LEU A 789 -12.41 6.57 3.46
N THR A 790 -11.37 5.85 3.03
CA THR A 790 -10.26 5.46 3.89
C THR A 790 -9.12 6.49 3.85
N ASP A 791 -8.14 6.40 4.73
CA ASP A 791 -6.92 7.23 4.67
C ASP A 791 -5.79 6.58 3.83
N GLU A 792 -6.06 5.40 3.26
CA GLU A 792 -5.18 4.72 2.30
C GLU A 792 -5.44 5.24 0.87
N ASP A 793 -4.46 5.11 -0.03
CA ASP A 793 -4.58 5.42 -1.47
C ASP A 793 -5.19 6.81 -1.80
N GLY A 794 -4.98 7.80 -0.92
CA GLY A 794 -5.45 9.17 -1.14
C GLY A 794 -6.92 9.42 -0.80
N GLY A 795 -7.58 8.51 -0.08
CA GLY A 795 -8.96 8.68 0.35
C GLY A 795 -9.19 9.74 1.44
N VAL A 796 -10.45 9.96 1.80
CA VAL A 796 -10.89 11.07 2.67
C VAL A 796 -10.67 10.84 4.17
N GLY A 797 -10.28 9.64 4.60
CA GLY A 797 -9.90 9.34 5.99
C GLY A 797 -11.05 9.28 7.02
N PHE A 798 -12.29 9.04 6.59
CA PHE A 798 -13.43 8.79 7.49
C PHE A 798 -13.48 7.37 8.03
N VAL A 799 -12.81 6.43 7.36
CA VAL A 799 -12.74 5.01 7.70
C VAL A 799 -11.27 4.60 7.84
N SER A 800 -10.95 3.73 8.79
CA SER A 800 -9.63 3.13 8.94
C SER A 800 -9.77 1.61 8.91
N PHE A 801 -8.89 0.92 8.18
CA PHE A 801 -8.89 -0.54 8.14
C PHE A 801 -8.11 -1.13 9.32
N GLN A 802 -8.70 -2.13 9.97
CA GLN A 802 -8.01 -3.03 10.90
C GLN A 802 -8.00 -4.44 10.30
N ARG A 803 -6.91 -4.75 9.59
CA ARG A 803 -6.73 -6.06 8.95
C ARG A 803 -6.57 -7.14 10.02
N LEU A 804 -7.49 -8.10 10.02
CA LEU A 804 -7.43 -9.27 10.88
C LEU A 804 -6.49 -10.31 10.28
N ARG A 805 -6.00 -11.25 11.10
CA ARG A 805 -5.27 -12.43 10.64
C ARG A 805 -6.15 -13.66 10.76
N GLU A 806 -6.10 -14.52 9.76
CA GLU A 806 -6.80 -15.80 9.78
C GLU A 806 -6.30 -16.64 10.95
N GLY A 807 -7.21 -17.13 11.79
CA GLY A 807 -6.88 -17.85 13.03
C GLY A 807 -6.39 -16.97 14.19
N GLY A 808 -6.27 -15.66 13.99
CA GLY A 808 -5.80 -14.70 14.99
C GLY A 808 -4.26 -14.60 15.09
N ASP A 809 -3.77 -13.53 15.70
CA ASP A 809 -2.34 -13.31 15.89
C ASP A 809 -1.84 -13.91 17.22
N ILE A 810 -1.09 -15.01 17.16
CA ILE A 810 -0.56 -15.69 18.35
C ILE A 810 0.37 -14.82 19.21
N MET A 811 0.85 -13.69 18.69
CA MET A 811 1.67 -12.73 19.44
C MET A 811 0.80 -11.71 20.21
N VAL A 812 -0.51 -11.69 19.99
CA VAL A 812 -1.48 -10.80 20.62
C VAL A 812 -2.30 -11.57 21.67
N GLY A 813 -2.46 -10.97 22.86
CA GLY A 813 -3.16 -11.59 23.99
C GLY A 813 -2.29 -12.53 24.83
N THR A 814 -2.81 -12.99 25.97
CA THR A 814 -2.16 -13.97 26.85
C THR A 814 -3.17 -15.01 27.32
N GLY A 815 -2.70 -16.22 27.64
CA GLY A 815 -3.57 -17.31 28.08
C GLY A 815 -4.65 -17.65 27.05
N GLU A 816 -5.91 -17.73 27.52
CA GLU A 816 -7.07 -18.05 26.69
C GLU A 816 -7.47 -16.93 25.72
N GLY A 817 -7.04 -15.68 25.94
CA GLY A 817 -7.30 -14.55 25.04
C GLY A 817 -6.32 -14.42 23.87
N ARG A 818 -5.46 -15.43 23.66
CA ARG A 818 -4.42 -15.41 22.62
C ARG A 818 -5.02 -15.49 21.23
N GLY A 819 -4.55 -14.63 20.32
CA GLY A 819 -5.08 -14.53 18.96
C GLY A 819 -6.27 -13.58 18.79
N TYR A 820 -6.88 -13.11 19.89
CA TYR A 820 -7.97 -12.12 19.82
C TYR A 820 -7.41 -10.71 19.70
N ILE A 821 -7.95 -9.96 18.75
CA ILE A 821 -7.61 -8.57 18.52
C ILE A 821 -8.77 -7.72 19.03
N GLU A 822 -8.49 -6.76 19.91
CA GLU A 822 -9.51 -5.81 20.37
C GLU A 822 -9.97 -4.93 19.19
N VAL A 823 -11.27 -4.98 18.91
CA VAL A 823 -11.88 -4.18 17.83
C VAL A 823 -12.83 -3.12 18.39
N CYS A 824 -13.40 -3.33 19.56
CA CYS A 824 -14.34 -2.43 20.23
C CYS A 824 -14.11 -2.54 21.75
N GLU A 825 -14.50 -1.52 22.51
CA GLU A 825 -14.30 -1.53 23.97
C GLU A 825 -14.99 -2.74 24.60
N GLY A 826 -14.22 -3.59 25.29
CA GLY A 826 -14.70 -4.82 25.91
C GLY A 826 -14.82 -6.03 24.97
N LEU A 827 -14.65 -5.87 23.65
CA LEU A 827 -14.79 -6.96 22.67
C LEU A 827 -13.53 -7.22 21.84
N GLY A 828 -13.08 -8.48 21.87
CA GLY A 828 -12.02 -9.01 21.03
C GLY A 828 -12.56 -9.88 19.89
N VAL A 829 -11.86 -9.92 18.76
CA VAL A 829 -12.27 -10.69 17.58
C VAL A 829 -11.16 -11.56 17.03
N LYS A 830 -11.52 -12.75 16.56
CA LYS A 830 -10.69 -13.66 15.77
C LYS A 830 -11.46 -14.11 14.52
N GLY A 831 -10.86 -13.98 13.34
CA GLY A 831 -11.50 -14.31 12.05
C GLY A 831 -10.93 -15.56 11.39
N PHE A 832 -11.78 -16.33 10.72
CA PHE A 832 -11.41 -17.52 9.94
C PHE A 832 -12.06 -17.46 8.57
N LYS A 833 -11.36 -17.88 7.52
CA LYS A 833 -11.96 -17.96 6.20
C LYS A 833 -12.95 -19.12 6.11
N VAL A 834 -14.06 -18.90 5.43
CA VAL A 834 -15.02 -19.93 5.01
C VAL A 834 -15.14 -19.96 3.49
N SER A 835 -15.53 -21.10 2.95
CA SER A 835 -15.78 -21.25 1.51
C SER A 835 -17.10 -20.63 1.12
N HIS A 836 -17.12 -19.89 0.01
CA HIS A 836 -18.32 -19.32 -0.59
C HIS A 836 -18.38 -19.59 -2.11
N GLY A 837 -19.52 -20.09 -2.58
CA GLY A 837 -19.96 -19.92 -3.96
C GLY A 837 -19.34 -20.81 -5.05
N ASN A 838 -19.19 -22.13 -4.88
CA ASN A 838 -19.13 -23.07 -6.00
C ASN A 838 -19.25 -24.54 -5.54
N CYS A 839 -20.47 -25.09 -5.57
CA CYS A 839 -20.72 -26.48 -5.20
C CYS A 839 -19.94 -27.44 -6.13
N MET A 840 -19.54 -28.59 -5.61
CA MET A 840 -19.03 -29.68 -6.44
C MET A 840 -20.04 -30.01 -7.55
N LYS A 841 -19.60 -29.89 -8.81
CA LYS A 841 -20.19 -30.63 -9.93
C LYS A 841 -19.06 -31.11 -10.81
N GLU A 842 -18.81 -32.42 -10.78
CA GLU A 842 -18.42 -33.16 -11.98
C GLU A 842 -19.68 -33.78 -12.61
N PRO A 843 -19.65 -34.06 -13.92
CA PRO A 843 -20.77 -33.78 -14.82
C PRO A 843 -21.79 -34.91 -14.91
N LEU A 844 -23.08 -34.57 -14.92
CA LEU A 844 -24.12 -35.48 -15.40
C LEU A 844 -23.94 -35.74 -16.91
N PRO A 845 -24.03 -36.99 -17.39
CA PRO A 845 -23.96 -37.30 -18.80
C PRO A 845 -25.27 -36.90 -19.50
N SER A 846 -25.12 -36.18 -20.60
CA SER A 846 -26.19 -35.71 -21.48
C SER A 846 -27.17 -36.82 -21.86
N ARG A 847 -28.48 -36.55 -21.75
CA ARG A 847 -29.47 -37.20 -22.61
C ARG A 847 -30.29 -36.19 -23.40
N SER A 848 -29.96 -36.18 -24.69
CA SER A 848 -30.82 -36.00 -25.87
C SER A 848 -31.58 -34.69 -26.05
N GLN A 849 -30.87 -33.75 -26.69
CA GLN A 849 -31.23 -33.11 -27.97
C GLN A 849 -32.71 -32.76 -28.21
N ARG A 850 -33.03 -31.47 -28.04
CA ARG A 850 -32.87 -30.50 -29.14
C ARG A 850 -31.78 -29.48 -28.77
N GLY A 851 -30.67 -29.50 -29.50
CA GLY A 851 -29.53 -28.56 -29.37
C GLY A 851 -28.19 -29.22 -29.03
N SER A 852 -27.53 -29.81 -30.06
CA SER A 852 -26.06 -29.99 -30.31
C SER A 852 -25.14 -30.49 -29.16
N LEU A 853 -24.26 -31.50 -29.22
CA LEU A 853 -23.73 -32.53 -30.16
C LEU A 853 -22.90 -33.50 -29.25
N GLY A 854 -22.93 -34.84 -29.47
CA GLY A 854 -22.30 -35.89 -28.61
C GLY A 854 -20.77 -36.08 -28.81
N SER A 855 -20.01 -36.90 -28.07
CA SER A 855 -20.29 -38.21 -27.43
C SER A 855 -19.04 -38.73 -26.64
N ILE A 856 -19.23 -39.30 -25.42
CA ILE A 856 -18.71 -40.59 -24.84
C ILE A 856 -17.17 -40.85 -24.86
N SER A 857 -16.40 -41.34 -23.85
CA SER A 857 -16.53 -41.88 -22.47
C SER A 857 -15.11 -42.03 -21.85
N GLU A 858 -14.98 -41.98 -20.52
CA GLU A 858 -13.81 -42.45 -19.73
C GLU A 858 -13.94 -43.92 -19.26
N PRO A 859 -12.84 -44.49 -18.74
CA PRO A 859 -12.90 -45.18 -17.44
C PRO A 859 -11.73 -44.87 -16.48
N ASP A 860 -12.07 -44.26 -15.34
CA ASP A 860 -11.89 -44.66 -13.93
C ASP A 860 -10.77 -45.66 -13.47
N TYR A 861 -9.96 -45.27 -12.47
CA TYR A 861 -9.83 -45.88 -11.11
C TYR A 861 -8.50 -45.55 -10.38
N SER A 862 -8.65 -45.27 -9.08
CA SER A 862 -7.66 -45.18 -8.01
C SER A 862 -6.80 -46.44 -7.76
N ALA A 863 -5.53 -46.31 -7.36
CA ALA A 863 -4.86 -47.19 -6.37
C ALA A 863 -3.43 -46.75 -5.96
N LEU A 864 -3.27 -46.49 -4.66
CA LEU A 864 -2.24 -47.05 -3.74
C LEU A 864 -0.82 -47.47 -4.22
N LYS A 865 0.15 -47.09 -3.35
CA LYS A 865 1.44 -47.73 -2.99
C LYS A 865 2.72 -47.37 -3.78
N GLY A 866 3.71 -46.92 -3.01
CA GLY A 866 4.95 -47.69 -2.83
C GLY A 866 6.20 -47.24 -3.59
N SER A 867 7.16 -46.71 -2.82
CA SER A 867 8.60 -47.04 -2.83
C SER A 867 9.47 -46.91 -4.10
N ASP A 868 10.63 -46.31 -3.83
CA ASP A 868 11.98 -46.68 -4.29
C ASP A 868 12.67 -45.95 -5.47
N TYR A 869 13.72 -45.22 -5.05
CA TYR A 869 15.10 -45.26 -5.52
C TYR A 869 15.49 -44.83 -6.96
N ARG A 870 16.30 -43.75 -6.97
CA ARG A 870 17.67 -43.60 -7.53
C ARG A 870 17.88 -43.38 -9.04
N ASN A 871 18.48 -42.20 -9.28
CA ASN A 871 19.81 -41.96 -9.86
C ASN A 871 20.05 -41.94 -11.39
N LEU A 872 20.67 -40.80 -11.77
CA LEU A 872 21.96 -40.64 -12.46
C LEU A 872 22.01 -40.48 -14.00
N SER A 873 22.52 -39.30 -14.38
CA SER A 873 23.61 -39.06 -15.35
C SER A 873 23.32 -38.67 -16.82
N ILE A 874 23.50 -37.36 -17.09
CA ILE A 874 24.38 -36.63 -18.07
C ILE A 874 25.48 -37.53 -18.75
N PRO A 875 26.15 -37.24 -19.93
CA PRO A 875 26.25 -36.01 -20.79
C PRO A 875 26.34 -36.12 -22.35
N HIS A 876 26.34 -34.94 -23.01
CA HIS A 876 27.14 -34.46 -24.20
C HIS A 876 27.04 -35.20 -25.56
N VAL A 877 27.11 -34.56 -26.74
CA VAL A 877 28.26 -33.82 -27.35
C VAL A 877 27.83 -32.95 -28.57
N PHE A 878 28.66 -31.95 -28.84
CA PHE A 878 28.77 -30.88 -29.87
C PHE A 878 28.68 -31.21 -31.38
N GLY A 879 28.39 -30.17 -32.19
CA GLY A 879 28.89 -30.00 -33.57
C GLY A 879 28.25 -28.85 -34.39
N THR A 880 28.99 -27.76 -34.63
CA THR A 880 28.80 -26.70 -35.65
C THR A 880 29.81 -26.92 -36.82
N PRO A 881 29.98 -26.07 -37.88
CA PRO A 881 29.16 -25.03 -38.57
C PRO A 881 29.17 -25.17 -40.13
N GLY A 882 28.48 -24.28 -40.90
CA GLY A 882 28.82 -24.06 -42.33
C GLY A 882 27.76 -23.44 -43.28
N GLU A 883 27.80 -22.11 -43.41
CA GLU A 883 27.70 -21.22 -44.59
C GLU A 883 26.81 -21.45 -45.87
N GLN A 884 26.17 -20.32 -46.26
CA GLN A 884 25.92 -19.74 -47.62
C GLN A 884 24.61 -20.01 -48.42
N THR A 885 23.98 -18.87 -48.78
CA THR A 885 22.78 -18.41 -49.56
C THR A 885 22.62 -18.91 -51.02
N PRO A 886 21.62 -18.47 -51.87
CA PRO A 886 20.25 -17.88 -51.72
C PRO A 886 19.16 -18.47 -52.69
N GLY A 887 17.87 -18.06 -52.56
CA GLY A 887 16.97 -17.88 -53.72
C GLY A 887 15.63 -18.66 -53.84
N HIS A 888 14.53 -17.90 -53.73
CA HIS A 888 13.19 -17.97 -54.38
C HIS A 888 12.22 -19.20 -54.34
N ASN A 889 11.00 -18.84 -53.89
CA ASN A 889 9.65 -19.44 -53.96
C ASN A 889 9.28 -20.35 -55.16
N TYR A 890 8.56 -21.45 -54.91
CA TYR A 890 7.09 -21.62 -55.13
C TYR A 890 6.60 -23.05 -54.74
N TYR A 891 5.57 -23.12 -53.88
CA TYR A 891 4.49 -24.12 -53.70
C TYR A 891 4.70 -25.64 -53.88
N SER A 892 4.51 -26.42 -52.79
CA SER A 892 3.43 -27.45 -52.58
C SER A 892 3.70 -28.35 -51.33
N PRO A 893 2.75 -29.17 -50.81
CA PRO A 893 2.29 -29.11 -49.41
C PRO A 893 2.66 -30.30 -48.49
N GLY A 894 2.73 -30.01 -47.17
CA GLY A 894 2.62 -30.95 -46.01
C GLY A 894 3.84 -31.84 -45.72
N PRO A 895 4.18 -32.16 -44.45
CA PRO A 895 3.22 -32.59 -43.43
C PRO A 895 3.33 -31.92 -42.04
N GLN A 896 2.15 -31.77 -41.46
CA GLN A 896 1.76 -31.52 -40.07
C GLN A 896 2.85 -31.72 -38.99
N ALA A 897 3.27 -30.60 -38.39
CA ALA A 897 3.88 -30.57 -37.07
C ALA A 897 2.82 -30.85 -36.01
N ARG A 898 3.13 -31.79 -35.10
CA ARG A 898 2.35 -32.12 -33.92
C ARG A 898 2.24 -30.89 -33.01
N ASN A 899 1.00 -30.45 -32.81
CA ASN A 899 0.61 -29.56 -31.72
C ASN A 899 0.96 -30.23 -30.37
N TYR A 900 1.75 -29.57 -29.54
CA TYR A 900 1.55 -29.65 -28.10
C TYR A 900 0.56 -28.55 -27.73
N THR A 901 -0.72 -28.92 -27.71
CA THR A 901 -1.77 -28.20 -27.00
C THR A 901 -1.48 -28.30 -25.51
N SER A 902 -1.13 -27.19 -24.86
CA SER A 902 -1.45 -27.03 -23.44
C SER A 902 -2.92 -26.62 -23.37
N ASP A 903 -3.78 -27.58 -23.07
CA ASP A 903 -5.18 -27.32 -22.74
C ASP A 903 -5.26 -26.30 -21.59
N PRO A 904 -6.11 -25.26 -21.68
CA PRO A 904 -6.39 -24.42 -20.52
C PRO A 904 -7.22 -25.24 -19.55
N THR A 905 -6.62 -25.66 -18.43
CA THR A 905 -7.43 -26.11 -17.29
C THR A 905 -8.29 -24.91 -16.85
N PRO A 906 -9.63 -25.05 -16.77
CA PRO A 906 -10.48 -23.96 -16.28
C PRO A 906 -10.10 -23.69 -14.82
N GLN A 907 -9.47 -22.54 -14.57
CA GLN A 907 -9.12 -22.10 -13.24
C GLN A 907 -10.40 -21.63 -12.55
N HIS A 908 -11.08 -22.53 -11.84
CA HIS A 908 -12.31 -22.22 -11.12
C HIS A 908 -12.02 -21.32 -9.90
N SER A 909 -12.66 -20.15 -9.84
CA SER A 909 -12.54 -19.22 -8.71
C SER A 909 -13.57 -19.55 -7.61
N VAL A 910 -13.11 -19.99 -6.44
CA VAL A 910 -13.91 -20.00 -5.20
C VAL A 910 -13.82 -18.60 -4.59
N VAL A 911 -14.94 -18.06 -4.11
CA VAL A 911 -14.96 -16.78 -3.38
C VAL A 911 -14.81 -17.09 -1.88
N ASP A 912 -14.07 -16.28 -1.15
CA ASP A 912 -13.87 -16.47 0.29
C ASP A 912 -14.90 -15.59 1.06
N SER A 913 -15.40 -16.10 2.19
CA SER A 913 -16.15 -15.35 3.22
C SER A 913 -15.48 -15.53 4.59
N THR A 914 -16.02 -14.95 5.67
CA THR A 914 -15.40 -14.98 7.01
C THR A 914 -16.37 -15.41 8.11
N ALA A 915 -15.88 -16.21 9.05
CA ALA A 915 -16.49 -16.44 10.36
C ALA A 915 -15.72 -15.72 11.46
N PHE A 916 -16.41 -15.04 12.37
CA PHE A 916 -15.83 -14.29 13.48
C PHE A 916 -16.19 -14.88 14.84
N PHE A 917 -15.18 -15.23 15.63
CA PHE A 917 -15.33 -15.39 17.08
C PHE A 917 -15.25 -14.01 17.73
N ILE A 918 -16.30 -13.61 18.43
CA ILE A 918 -16.39 -12.36 19.17
C ILE A 918 -16.41 -12.69 20.66
N ARG A 919 -15.43 -12.18 21.40
CA ARG A 919 -15.18 -12.49 22.81
C ARG A 919 -15.34 -11.26 23.69
N ASP A 920 -16.05 -11.42 24.80
CA ASP A 920 -16.06 -10.48 25.91
C ASP A 920 -14.81 -10.63 26.77
N TYR A 921 -14.07 -9.53 26.98
CA TYR A 921 -12.80 -9.58 27.73
C TYR A 921 -12.98 -9.84 29.24
N ASP A 922 -14.11 -9.44 29.81
CA ASP A 922 -14.33 -9.52 31.26
C ASP A 922 -14.72 -10.93 31.71
N THR A 923 -15.53 -11.62 30.93
CA THR A 923 -16.07 -12.94 31.24
C THR A 923 -15.48 -14.07 30.39
N SER A 924 -14.80 -13.73 29.30
CA SER A 924 -14.32 -14.68 28.27
C SER A 924 -15.42 -15.45 27.55
N LYS A 925 -16.69 -15.03 27.70
CA LYS A 925 -17.80 -15.55 26.91
C LYS A 925 -17.65 -15.14 25.45
N GLU A 926 -18.11 -16.00 24.56
CA GLU A 926 -17.96 -15.83 23.11
C GLU A 926 -19.25 -16.13 22.36
N VAL A 927 -19.40 -15.48 21.22
CA VAL A 927 -20.34 -15.84 20.15
C VAL A 927 -19.57 -16.02 18.84
N LEU A 928 -20.06 -16.90 17.98
CA LEU A 928 -19.52 -17.17 16.66
C LEU A 928 -20.53 -16.70 15.60
N ILE A 929 -20.09 -15.86 14.66
CA ILE A 929 -20.94 -15.32 13.60
C ILE A 929 -20.33 -15.69 12.24
N PHE A 930 -21.11 -16.35 11.40
CA PHE A 930 -20.76 -16.70 10.03
C PHE A 930 -21.29 -15.65 9.05
N GLY A 931 -20.51 -15.29 8.03
CA GLY A 931 -21.07 -14.86 6.76
C GLY A 931 -21.44 -16.07 5.90
N ASP A 932 -21.73 -15.85 4.61
CA ASP A 932 -22.09 -16.92 3.68
C ASP A 932 -21.12 -18.11 3.76
N VAL A 933 -21.69 -19.31 3.89
CA VAL A 933 -20.95 -20.53 4.14
C VAL A 933 -21.49 -21.68 3.29
N GLU A 934 -20.59 -22.26 2.50
CA GLU A 934 -20.83 -23.54 1.84
C GLU A 934 -20.43 -24.70 2.78
N PRO A 935 -21.25 -25.74 2.93
CA PRO A 935 -20.94 -26.83 3.85
C PRO A 935 -19.75 -27.63 3.31
N ASP A 936 -18.86 -28.08 4.21
CA ASP A 936 -17.62 -28.75 3.83
C ASP A 936 -17.89 -30.04 3.04
N SER A 937 -19.08 -30.64 3.20
CA SER A 937 -19.52 -31.83 2.47
C SER A 937 -19.71 -31.64 0.96
N ILE A 938 -19.96 -30.41 0.50
CA ILE A 938 -20.18 -30.08 -0.91
C ILE A 938 -19.26 -28.97 -1.43
N SER A 939 -18.52 -28.33 -0.52
CA SER A 939 -17.55 -27.29 -0.83
C SER A 939 -16.38 -27.85 -1.63
N ARG A 940 -15.92 -27.08 -2.63
CA ARG A 940 -14.69 -27.39 -3.37
C ARG A 940 -13.43 -27.20 -2.54
N VAL A 941 -13.48 -26.33 -1.53
CA VAL A 941 -12.35 -26.02 -0.64
C VAL A 941 -12.87 -26.02 0.79
N PRO A 942 -12.96 -27.19 1.45
CA PRO A 942 -13.51 -27.28 2.81
C PRO A 942 -12.62 -26.53 3.80
N ARG A 943 -13.23 -25.69 4.65
CA ARG A 943 -12.54 -24.84 5.63
C ARG A 943 -13.25 -24.78 6.99
N LEU A 944 -14.48 -25.28 7.07
CA LEU A 944 -15.32 -25.20 8.25
C LEU A 944 -14.82 -26.09 9.40
N ALA A 945 -14.18 -27.23 9.07
CA ALA A 945 -13.55 -28.11 10.05
C ALA A 945 -12.55 -27.40 10.99
N ASN A 946 -11.79 -26.42 10.48
CA ASN A 946 -10.84 -25.66 11.29
C ASN A 946 -11.55 -24.75 12.31
N ILE A 947 -12.72 -24.24 11.96
CA ILE A 947 -13.54 -23.38 12.82
C ILE A 947 -14.16 -24.25 13.92
N TRP A 948 -14.64 -25.44 13.59
CA TRP A 948 -15.15 -26.39 14.57
C TRP A 948 -14.08 -26.91 15.53
N ALA A 949 -12.84 -27.11 15.04
CA ALA A 949 -11.71 -27.44 15.91
C ALA A 949 -11.39 -26.32 16.91
N GLU A 950 -11.56 -25.05 16.54
CA GLU A 950 -11.41 -23.90 17.43
C GLU A 950 -12.63 -23.72 18.37
N ALA A 951 -13.84 -24.05 17.92
CA ALA A 951 -15.08 -23.90 18.68
C ALA A 951 -15.28 -25.00 19.74
N ALA A 952 -14.93 -26.25 19.42
CA ALA A 952 -15.16 -27.42 20.28
C ALA A 952 -14.61 -27.27 21.72
N PRO A 953 -13.34 -26.87 21.96
CA PRO A 953 -12.83 -26.66 23.32
C PRO A 953 -13.56 -25.56 24.08
N LYS A 954 -14.01 -24.51 23.38
CA LYS A 954 -14.74 -23.40 23.99
C LYS A 954 -16.15 -23.81 24.40
N ILE A 955 -16.82 -24.66 23.61
CA ILE A 955 -18.12 -25.23 23.97
C ILE A 955 -17.96 -26.21 25.14
N ALA A 956 -16.93 -27.05 25.12
CA ALA A 956 -16.65 -27.98 26.22
C ALA A 956 -16.36 -27.26 27.56
N GLU A 957 -15.85 -26.02 27.51
CA GLU A 957 -15.65 -25.14 28.66
C GLU A 957 -16.88 -24.28 29.02
N GLY A 958 -17.90 -24.25 28.17
CA GLY A 958 -19.07 -23.37 28.30
C GLY A 958 -18.74 -21.90 28.05
N LEU A 959 -17.68 -21.58 27.30
CA LEU A 959 -17.31 -20.22 26.91
C LEU A 959 -18.06 -19.75 25.66
N LEU A 960 -18.22 -20.61 24.66
CA LEU A 960 -18.96 -20.31 23.43
C LEU A 960 -20.43 -20.70 23.61
N GLY A 961 -21.33 -19.70 23.70
CA GLY A 961 -22.76 -19.91 23.97
C GLY A 961 -23.70 -19.67 22.79
N GLY A 962 -23.23 -18.97 21.75
CA GLY A 962 -24.06 -18.60 20.60
C GLY A 962 -23.35 -18.83 19.26
N ILE A 963 -24.08 -19.37 18.28
CA ILE A 963 -23.65 -19.52 16.89
C ILE A 963 -24.70 -18.87 16.00
N PHE A 964 -24.32 -17.84 15.25
CA PHE A 964 -25.16 -17.20 14.24
C PHE A 964 -24.72 -17.72 12.87
N ILE A 965 -25.63 -18.40 12.17
CA ILE A 965 -25.34 -19.06 10.91
C ILE A 965 -26.46 -18.85 9.90
N GLU A 966 -26.08 -18.64 8.65
CA GLU A 966 -27.04 -18.43 7.57
C GLU A 966 -27.66 -19.76 7.10
N CYS A 967 -28.99 -19.81 7.08
CA CYS A 967 -29.75 -20.89 6.48
C CYS A 967 -30.87 -20.26 5.66
N SER A 968 -30.57 -19.97 4.39
CA SER A 968 -31.43 -19.12 3.57
C SER A 968 -32.62 -19.86 2.97
N TYR A 969 -32.53 -21.17 2.81
CA TYR A 969 -33.55 -21.98 2.14
C TYR A 969 -33.94 -23.18 3.00
N ASP A 970 -35.17 -23.66 2.81
CA ASP A 970 -35.61 -24.93 3.34
C ASP A 970 -35.07 -26.11 2.51
N ASP A 971 -35.31 -27.35 2.97
CA ASP A 971 -34.71 -28.52 2.31
C ASP A 971 -35.20 -28.82 0.90
N SER A 972 -36.29 -28.21 0.42
CA SER A 972 -36.76 -28.38 -0.96
C SER A 972 -35.79 -27.80 -1.99
N GLN A 973 -34.90 -26.89 -1.59
CA GLN A 973 -33.94 -26.27 -2.49
C GLN A 973 -32.80 -27.24 -2.83
N PRO A 974 -32.55 -27.56 -4.11
CA PRO A 974 -31.45 -28.45 -4.52
C PRO A 974 -30.07 -27.83 -4.27
N ASP A 975 -29.07 -28.67 -3.92
CA ASP A 975 -27.70 -28.21 -3.63
C ASP A 975 -27.09 -27.37 -4.75
N ALA A 976 -27.40 -27.72 -6.00
CA ALA A 976 -26.86 -27.06 -7.20
C ALA A 976 -27.24 -25.58 -7.34
N VAL A 977 -28.21 -25.09 -6.55
CA VAL A 977 -28.74 -23.72 -6.60
C VAL A 977 -28.72 -23.04 -5.23
N LEU A 978 -27.91 -23.56 -4.30
CA LEU A 978 -27.71 -22.94 -2.99
C LEU A 978 -26.74 -21.76 -3.03
N PHE A 979 -25.79 -21.74 -3.99
CA PHE A 979 -24.84 -20.64 -4.21
C PHE A 979 -24.10 -20.16 -2.94
N GLY A 980 -23.71 -21.08 -2.05
CA GLY A 980 -23.01 -20.75 -0.80
C GLY A 980 -23.90 -20.45 0.40
N HIS A 981 -25.22 -20.71 0.31
CA HIS A 981 -26.12 -20.71 1.47
C HIS A 981 -26.40 -22.14 1.97
N LEU A 982 -26.79 -22.29 3.24
CA LEU A 982 -27.16 -23.58 3.81
C LEU A 982 -28.68 -23.85 3.73
N ALA A 983 -29.00 -25.13 3.79
CA ALA A 983 -30.33 -25.67 4.07
C ALA A 983 -30.27 -26.48 5.39
N PRO A 984 -31.39 -26.77 6.05
CA PRO A 984 -31.41 -27.42 7.36
C PRO A 984 -30.58 -28.71 7.45
N ARG A 985 -30.64 -29.57 6.44
CA ARG A 985 -29.82 -30.80 6.34
C ARG A 985 -28.32 -30.53 6.48
N HIS A 986 -27.84 -29.42 5.91
CA HIS A 986 -26.43 -29.06 5.91
C HIS A 986 -26.01 -28.48 7.26
N VAL A 987 -26.84 -27.63 7.86
CA VAL A 987 -26.59 -27.08 9.20
C VAL A 987 -26.46 -28.21 10.20
N VAL A 988 -27.38 -29.18 10.18
CA VAL A 988 -27.34 -30.33 11.10
C VAL A 988 -26.14 -31.24 10.83
N ALA A 989 -25.75 -31.45 9.57
CA ALA A 989 -24.53 -32.19 9.23
C ALA A 989 -23.26 -31.54 9.82
N GLU A 990 -23.14 -30.21 9.73
CA GLU A 990 -22.01 -29.46 10.30
C GLU A 990 -22.03 -29.49 11.84
N LEU A 991 -23.21 -29.33 12.45
CA LEU A 991 -23.37 -29.43 13.90
C LEU A 991 -23.09 -30.85 14.43
N LYS A 992 -23.36 -31.90 13.64
CA LYS A 992 -22.96 -33.28 13.97
C LYS A 992 -21.44 -33.41 14.06
N THR A 993 -20.70 -32.81 13.13
CA THR A 993 -19.24 -32.76 13.16
C THR A 993 -18.73 -32.01 14.39
N LEU A 994 -19.28 -30.82 14.67
CA LEU A 994 -18.94 -30.05 15.87
C LEU A 994 -19.24 -30.83 17.16
N ALA A 995 -20.41 -31.47 17.23
CA ALA A 995 -20.82 -32.28 18.36
C ALA A 995 -19.83 -33.41 18.65
N GLN A 996 -19.31 -34.08 17.62
CA GLN A 996 -18.31 -35.12 17.78
C GLN A 996 -17.00 -34.57 18.36
N LEU A 997 -16.50 -33.45 17.83
CA LEU A 997 -15.30 -32.79 18.36
C LEU A 997 -15.46 -32.36 19.82
N VAL A 998 -16.66 -31.90 20.22
CA VAL A 998 -16.96 -31.56 21.61
C VAL A 998 -17.00 -32.80 22.51
N LYS A 999 -17.54 -33.94 22.04
CA LYS A 999 -17.50 -35.22 22.79
C LYS A 999 -16.05 -35.65 23.05
N ASP A 1000 -15.20 -35.58 22.04
CA ASP A 1000 -13.80 -35.98 22.11
C ASP A 1000 -13.03 -35.10 23.11
N GLU A 1001 -13.29 -33.79 23.09
CA GLU A 1001 -12.67 -32.83 23.99
C GLU A 1001 -13.15 -32.98 25.45
N LYS A 1002 -14.46 -33.16 25.67
CA LYS A 1002 -15.03 -33.49 26.99
C LYS A 1002 -14.41 -34.77 27.55
N THR A 1003 -14.20 -35.79 26.71
CA THR A 1003 -13.59 -37.08 27.09
C THR A 1003 -12.11 -36.90 27.47
N THR A 1004 -11.34 -36.20 26.64
CA THR A 1004 -9.92 -35.92 26.88
C THR A 1004 -9.72 -35.19 28.20
N ARG A 1005 -10.57 -34.19 28.49
CA ARG A 1005 -10.55 -33.45 29.75
C ARG A 1005 -10.94 -34.30 30.96
N ALA A 1006 -11.91 -35.19 30.81
CA ALA A 1006 -12.28 -36.12 31.88
C ALA A 1006 -11.12 -37.05 32.24
N LEU A 1007 -10.40 -37.57 31.23
CA LEU A 1007 -9.19 -38.38 31.40
C LEU A 1007 -8.07 -37.60 32.09
N ASP A 1008 -7.81 -36.36 31.67
CA ASP A 1008 -6.81 -35.47 32.30
C ASP A 1008 -7.13 -35.15 33.76
N ARG A 1009 -8.41 -34.87 34.06
CA ARG A 1009 -8.87 -34.66 35.45
C ARG A 1009 -8.70 -35.93 36.29
N ALA A 1010 -8.97 -37.11 35.73
CA ALA A 1010 -8.77 -38.39 36.40
C ALA A 1010 -7.28 -38.69 36.65
N GLN A 1011 -6.39 -38.40 35.71
CA GLN A 1011 -4.94 -38.54 35.87
C GLN A 1011 -4.36 -37.56 36.90
N ARG A 1012 -4.81 -36.29 36.91
CA ARG A 1012 -4.41 -35.29 37.92
C ARG A 1012 -4.92 -35.66 39.31
N LYS A 1013 -6.12 -36.25 39.44
CA LYS A 1013 -6.61 -36.81 40.71
C LYS A 1013 -5.77 -38.00 41.17
N ARG A 1014 -5.38 -38.93 40.27
CA ARG A 1014 -4.46 -40.04 40.58
C ARG A 1014 -3.07 -39.59 41.04
N LYS A 1015 -2.51 -38.53 40.42
CA LYS A 1015 -1.23 -37.91 40.82
C LYS A 1015 -1.28 -37.18 42.16
N ARG A 1016 -2.44 -36.60 42.53
CA ARG A 1016 -2.66 -36.00 43.86
C ARG A 1016 -2.84 -37.05 44.96
N SER A 1017 -3.44 -38.19 44.66
CA SER A 1017 -3.56 -39.30 45.62
C SER A 1017 -2.23 -40.05 45.86
N SER A 1018 -1.25 -39.97 44.97
CA SER A 1018 0.06 -40.65 45.13
C SER A 1018 1.14 -39.83 45.84
N ASN A 1019 0.89 -38.53 46.12
CA ASN A 1019 1.85 -37.63 46.78
C ASN A 1019 1.49 -37.27 48.23
N GLY A 1020 0.53 -37.99 48.82
CA GLY A 1020 0.25 -37.89 50.25
C GLY A 1020 1.11 -38.87 51.03
N LEU A 1021 2.33 -38.46 51.40
CA LEU A 1021 3.04 -38.84 52.65
C LEU A 1021 4.45 -38.22 52.66
N ASN A 1022 4.81 -37.65 53.82
CA ASN A 1022 6.09 -37.06 54.25
C ASN A 1022 6.38 -35.62 53.80
N ILE A 1023 5.83 -34.68 54.58
CA ILE A 1023 6.45 -33.38 54.83
C ILE A 1023 7.28 -33.53 56.11
N THR A 1024 8.60 -33.40 56.02
CA THR A 1024 9.45 -33.02 57.15
C THR A 1024 10.28 -31.81 56.76
N MET A 1025 10.42 -30.88 57.71
CA MET A 1025 11.21 -29.67 57.63
C MET A 1025 12.67 -30.02 57.33
N ASP A 1026 13.12 -29.78 56.11
CA ASP A 1026 14.46 -29.31 55.75
C ASP A 1026 14.51 -29.25 54.22
N ASP A 1027 14.56 -28.02 53.69
CA ASP A 1027 15.21 -27.62 52.42
C ASP A 1027 14.71 -26.24 52.00
N ILE A 1028 14.99 -25.26 52.86
CA ILE A 1028 15.31 -23.91 52.40
C ILE A 1028 16.77 -23.97 51.98
N THR A 1029 17.06 -24.13 50.70
CA THR A 1029 18.13 -23.40 49.98
C THR A 1029 18.30 -23.95 48.56
N ASP A 1030 18.80 -23.07 47.70
CA ASP A 1030 19.53 -23.41 46.46
C ASP A 1030 18.79 -23.35 45.12
N TYR A 1031 18.20 -22.17 44.84
CA TYR A 1031 18.05 -21.69 43.46
C TYR A 1031 19.33 -20.98 43.01
N LYS A 1032 20.34 -21.72 42.54
CA LYS A 1032 21.30 -21.31 41.47
C LYS A 1032 22.43 -22.33 41.26
N LYS A 1033 22.36 -23.04 40.14
CA LYS A 1033 23.43 -23.55 39.22
C LYS A 1033 22.96 -24.93 38.73
N ARG A 1034 22.89 -25.25 37.44
CA ARG A 1034 23.95 -25.14 36.42
C ARG A 1034 23.37 -25.35 35.01
N SER A 1035 23.97 -24.67 34.04
CA SER A 1035 23.77 -24.78 32.59
C SER A 1035 24.62 -25.89 31.95
N LYS A 1036 24.32 -26.21 30.67
CA LYS A 1036 25.21 -26.80 29.62
C LYS A 1036 25.51 -28.31 29.78
N SER A 1037 25.64 -29.17 28.75
CA SER A 1037 25.85 -29.01 27.30
C SER A 1037 25.75 -30.39 26.59
N VAL A 1038 25.25 -30.38 25.34
CA VAL A 1038 25.70 -31.02 24.08
C VAL A 1038 26.54 -32.34 24.08
N ILE A 1039 26.21 -33.25 23.13
CA ILE A 1039 27.08 -34.03 22.19
C ILE A 1039 26.85 -35.58 22.14
N THR A 1040 26.27 -36.02 21.01
CA THR A 1040 26.49 -37.21 20.13
C THR A 1040 26.49 -38.69 20.58
N ARG A 1041 25.98 -39.50 19.63
CA ARG A 1041 26.42 -40.81 19.08
C ARG A 1041 25.79 -42.13 19.56
N SER A 1042 25.09 -42.74 18.57
CA SER A 1042 25.04 -44.16 18.15
C SER A 1042 24.76 -45.29 19.15
N SER A 1043 23.79 -46.15 18.82
CA SER A 1043 24.09 -47.57 18.53
C SER A 1043 22.86 -48.34 18.00
N SER A 1044 23.15 -49.17 17.01
CA SER A 1044 22.40 -50.36 16.59
C SER A 1044 22.56 -51.50 17.59
N MET A 1045 21.54 -52.34 17.78
CA MET A 1045 21.58 -53.79 17.49
C MET A 1045 20.32 -54.51 18.03
N GLN A 1046 19.67 -55.23 17.11
CA GLN A 1046 18.77 -56.37 17.32
C GLN A 1046 19.55 -57.59 17.90
N PRO A 1047 18.94 -58.73 18.36
CA PRO A 1047 17.78 -59.40 17.74
C PRO A 1047 16.75 -60.18 18.62
N ARG A 1048 15.59 -60.46 17.98
CA ARG A 1048 14.70 -61.67 17.93
C ARG A 1048 14.79 -62.71 19.06
N ARG A 1049 13.71 -63.38 19.54
CA ARG A 1049 12.75 -64.23 18.80
C ARG A 1049 11.68 -64.80 19.78
N GLY A 1050 10.40 -64.83 19.42
CA GLY A 1050 9.57 -66.07 19.26
C GLY A 1050 8.40 -66.13 20.27
N SER A 1051 7.28 -66.85 20.12
CA SER A 1051 6.46 -67.38 19.02
C SER A 1051 5.27 -68.16 19.65
N LEU A 1052 4.01 -67.73 19.40
CA LEU A 1052 2.74 -68.52 19.33
C LEU A 1052 2.24 -69.29 20.61
N PRO A 1053 1.00 -69.88 20.65
CA PRO A 1053 -0.33 -69.27 20.48
C PRO A 1053 -1.50 -69.89 21.35
N LEU A 1054 -2.72 -69.33 21.17
CA LEU A 1054 -4.08 -69.96 21.12
C LEU A 1054 -4.93 -70.34 22.38
N MET A 1055 -6.18 -69.83 22.32
CA MET A 1055 -7.50 -70.44 22.57
C MET A 1055 -8.25 -70.39 23.92
N VAL A 1056 -9.51 -69.99 23.77
CA VAL A 1056 -10.72 -70.03 24.63
C VAL A 1056 -11.17 -71.49 24.87
N PRO A 1057 -12.09 -71.82 25.82
CA PRO A 1057 -13.55 -71.62 25.65
C PRO A 1057 -14.36 -71.34 26.95
N GLU A 1058 -15.66 -71.09 26.74
CA GLU A 1058 -16.76 -70.70 27.65
C GLU A 1058 -17.35 -71.82 28.55
N GLU A 1059 -18.46 -71.43 29.24
CA GLU A 1059 -19.53 -72.18 29.95
C GLU A 1059 -19.44 -72.04 31.49
N GLY A 1060 -20.49 -71.73 32.28
CA GLY A 1060 -21.93 -71.61 32.07
C GLY A 1060 -22.69 -72.19 33.29
N SER A 1061 -23.83 -71.58 33.68
CA SER A 1061 -24.88 -72.04 34.65
C SER A 1061 -24.67 -71.73 36.17
N GLN A 1062 -25.46 -70.79 36.75
CA GLN A 1062 -26.79 -70.92 37.43
C GLN A 1062 -26.73 -71.61 38.81
N ALA A 1063 -27.44 -71.26 39.89
CA ALA A 1063 -28.31 -70.14 40.31
C ALA A 1063 -28.63 -70.39 41.81
N ASN A 1064 -28.84 -69.35 42.62
CA ASN A 1064 -29.90 -69.23 43.65
C ASN A 1064 -29.70 -68.01 44.57
N THR A 1065 -30.63 -67.05 44.45
CA THR A 1065 -31.03 -65.98 45.39
C THR A 1065 -32.08 -66.55 46.40
N PRO A 1066 -32.65 -65.83 47.41
CA PRO A 1066 -32.77 -64.37 47.67
C PRO A 1066 -32.37 -63.97 49.13
N ASP A 1067 -32.37 -62.73 49.62
CA ASP A 1067 -33.38 -61.67 49.50
C ASP A 1067 -32.89 -60.29 50.01
N HIS A 1068 -33.62 -59.25 49.59
CA HIS A 1068 -33.66 -57.84 50.01
C HIS A 1068 -32.64 -56.80 49.50
N THR A 1069 -32.90 -56.38 48.25
CA THR A 1069 -33.32 -55.02 47.83
C THR A 1069 -32.53 -53.80 48.30
N GLY A 1070 -31.85 -53.14 47.35
CA GLY A 1070 -31.53 -51.72 47.44
C GLY A 1070 -30.18 -51.26 46.88
N THR A 1071 -29.54 -51.98 45.95
CA THR A 1071 -28.41 -51.42 45.20
C THR A 1071 -28.93 -50.48 44.12
N GLU A 1072 -28.87 -49.17 44.39
CA GLU A 1072 -28.77 -48.19 43.32
C GLU A 1072 -27.52 -48.55 42.51
N ARG A 1073 -27.74 -49.23 41.38
CA ARG A 1073 -26.89 -49.08 40.22
C ARG A 1073 -26.73 -47.58 40.05
N SER A 1074 -25.50 -47.08 40.14
CA SER A 1074 -25.18 -45.77 39.60
C SER A 1074 -25.64 -45.82 38.14
N THR A 1075 -26.80 -45.23 37.89
CA THR A 1075 -27.27 -44.86 36.57
C THR A 1075 -26.09 -44.28 35.81
N PRO A 1076 -25.88 -44.60 34.52
CA PRO A 1076 -25.00 -43.77 33.71
C PRO A 1076 -25.50 -42.35 33.90
N VAL A 1077 -24.68 -41.48 34.47
CA VAL A 1077 -24.97 -40.04 34.46
C VAL A 1077 -25.31 -39.74 33.00
N PRO A 1078 -26.50 -39.19 32.69
CA PRO A 1078 -26.85 -38.90 31.31
C PRO A 1078 -25.68 -38.11 30.72
N ALA A 1079 -25.05 -38.62 29.67
CA ALA A 1079 -23.98 -37.89 29.04
C ALA A 1079 -24.61 -36.59 28.52
N ASP A 1080 -24.30 -35.47 29.17
CA ASP A 1080 -24.79 -34.16 28.75
C ASP A 1080 -24.59 -34.06 27.24
N ALA A 1081 -25.67 -33.78 26.52
CA ALA A 1081 -25.65 -33.66 25.08
C ALA A 1081 -24.49 -32.73 24.67
N PRO A 1082 -23.74 -33.06 23.60
CA PRO A 1082 -22.46 -32.44 23.30
C PRO A 1082 -22.56 -30.92 23.22
N LEU A 1083 -23.60 -30.39 22.60
CA LEU A 1083 -23.84 -28.96 22.38
C LEU A 1083 -24.82 -28.35 23.40
N GLN A 1084 -25.03 -28.99 24.54
CA GLN A 1084 -25.88 -28.46 25.62
C GLN A 1084 -25.45 -27.04 26.01
N GLY A 1085 -26.40 -26.11 25.99
CA GLY A 1085 -26.17 -24.70 26.35
C GLY A 1085 -25.68 -23.81 25.20
N VAL A 1086 -25.55 -24.35 23.98
CA VAL A 1086 -25.30 -23.58 22.76
C VAL A 1086 -26.63 -23.26 22.09
N LYS A 1087 -26.83 -21.99 21.74
CA LYS A 1087 -27.95 -21.53 20.92
C LYS A 1087 -27.48 -21.25 19.50
N VAL A 1088 -28.13 -21.90 18.53
CA VAL A 1088 -27.89 -21.74 17.09
C VAL A 1088 -28.97 -20.82 16.53
N VAL A 1089 -28.58 -19.58 16.26
CA VAL A 1089 -29.46 -18.53 15.75
C VAL A 1089 -29.35 -18.49 14.22
N ILE A 1090 -30.48 -18.71 13.55
CA ILE A 1090 -30.57 -18.72 12.10
C ILE A 1090 -30.83 -17.31 11.59
N ILE A 1091 -29.97 -16.86 10.68
CA ILE A 1091 -30.00 -15.53 10.04
C ILE A 1091 -30.11 -15.67 8.50
N HIS A 1092 -30.38 -14.56 7.79
CA HIS A 1092 -30.45 -14.50 6.32
C HIS A 1092 -31.43 -15.47 5.64
N ILE A 1093 -32.62 -15.67 6.22
CA ILE A 1093 -33.69 -16.50 5.62
C ILE A 1093 -34.27 -15.78 4.40
N LYS A 1094 -34.40 -16.45 3.25
CA LYS A 1094 -35.01 -15.86 2.05
C LYS A 1094 -36.49 -16.25 1.95
N ASP A 1095 -37.35 -15.25 1.93
CA ASP A 1095 -38.78 -15.41 1.71
C ASP A 1095 -39.07 -15.79 0.24
N THR A 1096 -40.06 -16.66 0.01
CA THR A 1096 -40.50 -17.03 -1.33
C THR A 1096 -41.47 -16.01 -1.93
N MET A 1097 -42.01 -15.09 -1.12
CA MET A 1097 -43.05 -14.12 -1.53
C MET A 1097 -44.33 -14.80 -2.04
N GLU A 1098 -44.57 -16.05 -1.64
CA GLU A 1098 -45.74 -16.85 -1.99
C GLU A 1098 -46.68 -17.00 -0.79
N ASP A 1099 -47.98 -17.18 -1.04
CA ASP A 1099 -48.95 -17.45 0.01
C ASP A 1099 -48.63 -18.79 0.71
N GLY A 1100 -48.32 -18.77 2.01
CA GLY A 1100 -47.97 -19.97 2.77
C GLY A 1100 -47.39 -19.70 4.17
N PRO A 1101 -47.05 -20.76 4.93
CA PRO A 1101 -46.33 -20.62 6.19
C PRO A 1101 -44.93 -20.04 5.95
N HIS A 1102 -44.49 -19.16 6.85
CA HIS A 1102 -43.22 -18.44 6.71
C HIS A 1102 -42.05 -19.43 6.59
N VAL A 1103 -41.13 -19.18 5.64
CA VAL A 1103 -40.00 -20.09 5.35
C VAL A 1103 -39.19 -20.41 6.61
N GLY A 1104 -39.05 -19.43 7.52
CA GLY A 1104 -38.37 -19.64 8.80
C GLY A 1104 -39.02 -20.68 9.71
N GLU A 1105 -40.35 -20.80 9.73
CA GLU A 1105 -41.04 -21.82 10.53
C GLU A 1105 -40.79 -23.22 9.96
N ARG A 1106 -40.74 -23.33 8.62
CA ARG A 1106 -40.40 -24.58 7.92
C ARG A 1106 -38.95 -24.99 8.18
N ILE A 1107 -38.02 -24.04 8.08
CA ILE A 1107 -36.60 -24.25 8.41
C ILE A 1107 -36.45 -24.72 9.86
N LEU A 1108 -37.12 -24.09 10.82
CA LEU A 1108 -37.06 -24.49 12.22
C LEU A 1108 -37.58 -25.91 12.44
N THR A 1109 -38.69 -26.25 11.79
CA THR A 1109 -39.26 -27.60 11.86
C THR A 1109 -38.28 -28.64 11.32
N GLN A 1110 -37.73 -28.40 10.12
CA GLN A 1110 -36.76 -29.29 9.48
C GLN A 1110 -35.46 -29.43 10.28
N LEU A 1111 -34.95 -28.35 10.88
CA LEU A 1111 -33.76 -28.41 11.75
C LEU A 1111 -33.98 -29.34 12.94
N ASN A 1112 -35.14 -29.25 13.59
CA ASN A 1112 -35.49 -30.12 14.70
C ASN A 1112 -35.69 -31.58 14.23
N GLU A 1113 -36.37 -31.80 13.11
CA GLU A 1113 -36.57 -33.14 12.53
C GLU A 1113 -35.23 -33.82 12.19
N HIS A 1114 -34.30 -33.12 11.54
CA HIS A 1114 -32.97 -33.64 11.25
C HIS A 1114 -32.16 -33.90 12.52
N ALA A 1115 -32.26 -33.01 13.52
CA ALA A 1115 -31.57 -33.20 14.79
C ALA A 1115 -32.12 -34.40 15.60
N ASP A 1116 -33.44 -34.63 15.55
CA ASP A 1116 -34.09 -35.79 16.16
C ASP A 1116 -33.78 -37.08 15.39
N ALA A 1117 -33.67 -37.02 14.06
CA ALA A 1117 -33.26 -38.16 13.24
C ALA A 1117 -31.87 -38.69 13.62
N LEU A 1118 -30.94 -37.82 14.01
CA LEU A 1118 -29.62 -38.24 14.53
C LEU A 1118 -29.71 -39.08 15.82
N ASP A 1119 -30.72 -38.84 16.66
CA ASP A 1119 -30.97 -39.64 17.86
C ASP A 1119 -31.44 -41.05 17.47
N VAL A 1120 -32.32 -41.14 16.48
CA VAL A 1120 -32.83 -42.41 15.92
C VAL A 1120 -31.74 -43.20 15.19
N GLU A 1121 -30.83 -42.53 14.48
CA GLU A 1121 -29.68 -43.12 13.79
C GLU A 1121 -28.54 -43.55 14.73
N GLY A 1122 -28.70 -43.38 16.04
CA GLY A 1122 -27.75 -43.84 17.06
C GLY A 1122 -26.59 -42.88 17.36
N PHE A 1123 -26.61 -41.64 16.85
CA PHE A 1123 -25.63 -40.61 17.21
C PHE A 1123 -25.92 -39.96 18.57
N GLY A 1124 -27.20 -39.91 18.95
CA GLY A 1124 -27.69 -39.22 20.15
C GLY A 1124 -28.06 -37.76 19.88
N LYS A 1125 -28.86 -37.15 20.78
CA LYS A 1125 -29.28 -35.74 20.67
C LYS A 1125 -28.10 -34.76 20.65
N LEU A 1126 -28.18 -33.72 19.79
CA LEU A 1126 -27.19 -32.64 19.71
C LEU A 1126 -27.17 -31.77 20.98
N GLY A 1127 -28.34 -31.38 21.49
CA GLY A 1127 -28.51 -30.60 22.73
C GLY A 1127 -28.47 -29.08 22.57
N CYS A 1128 -28.30 -28.56 21.35
CA CYS A 1128 -28.39 -27.13 21.07
C CYS A 1128 -29.84 -26.67 20.89
N GLU A 1129 -30.10 -25.39 21.13
CA GLU A 1129 -31.38 -24.73 20.86
C GLU A 1129 -31.35 -24.05 19.48
N PHE A 1130 -32.26 -24.39 18.57
CA PHE A 1130 -32.42 -23.66 17.30
C PHE A 1130 -33.38 -22.48 17.47
N VAL A 1131 -32.97 -21.29 17.00
CA VAL A 1131 -33.76 -20.07 17.10
C VAL A 1131 -33.77 -19.37 15.74
N ILE A 1132 -34.95 -18.99 15.27
CA ILE A 1132 -35.09 -18.15 14.07
C ILE A 1132 -34.98 -16.69 14.50
N SER A 1133 -34.02 -15.96 13.93
CA SER A 1133 -33.86 -14.54 14.24
C SER A 1133 -35.00 -13.67 13.69
N LYS A 1134 -35.32 -12.57 14.39
CA LYS A 1134 -36.29 -11.57 13.92
C LYS A 1134 -35.72 -10.16 14.03
N SER A 1135 -36.19 -9.29 13.13
CA SER A 1135 -35.80 -7.88 13.10
C SER A 1135 -36.23 -7.15 14.38
N GLY A 1136 -35.27 -6.54 15.06
CA GLY A 1136 -35.50 -5.79 16.31
C GLY A 1136 -35.54 -6.64 17.57
N GLU A 1137 -35.16 -7.92 17.51
CA GLU A 1137 -34.90 -8.76 18.69
C GLU A 1137 -33.44 -8.67 19.15
N ASP A 1138 -33.20 -9.00 20.42
CA ASP A 1138 -31.86 -9.09 21.00
C ASP A 1138 -31.64 -10.39 21.80
N TYR A 1139 -30.43 -10.93 21.68
CA TYR A 1139 -30.02 -12.19 22.29
C TYR A 1139 -28.90 -11.95 23.30
N HIS A 1140 -28.95 -12.66 24.41
CA HIS A 1140 -28.06 -12.51 25.56
C HIS A 1140 -27.33 -13.82 25.84
N PHE A 1141 -26.00 -13.78 25.95
CA PHE A 1141 -25.11 -14.94 26.11
C PHE A 1141 -24.15 -14.83 27.29
#